data_AF-A0A5J4SBR4-F1
#
_entry.id   AF-A0A5J4SBR4-F1
#
_cell.length_a   1.000
_cell.length_b   1.000
_cell.length_c   1.000
_cell.angle_alpha   90.00
_cell.angle_beta   90.00
_cell.angle_gamma   90.00
#
_symmetry.space_group_name_H-M   'P 1'
#
loop_
_entity.id
_entity.type
_entity.pdbx_description
1 polymer ?
#
loop_
_entity_poly.entity_id
_entity_poly.type
_entity_poly.pdbx_seq_one_letter_code
_entity_poly.pdbx_strand_id
1 'polypeptide(L)'
;MKKIVLVALWVCLLPLSTQAQRQFVLTSPNGQIIITVDIDHKITYSVTCNGERVIDVSPLSLTLSTGEVWGDNVQLSKSNIQNIQKDIPSPFYWKDRIADEYTELVLTFKKQWGVEFRAYNDGVAYRFVNQRKKPFTVQSEEVVYNFGKDVTATVPYVNVGKDGDYKSQFMNSFENTYVTGELSQLNKGKLMFLPLLVNTVGGKKVCVTEVDLESYPGLYLTNAEGNNTLSGIFAAYPKETRQGGHNMLQSRVREREAYIAQVNAPRTFPWRVAIITKTDKELADSDMTYKLASSSRVPDISWIKPGKVAWDWWNDWNIDGVDFVSGINNNTYKYYIDFAAANGIEYVILDEGWAVNLQADLMQVVKEIDMKELVDYAAEKNVGIILWAGYYAFNRDMEEVCRHYSQMGVKGFKVDFMDRDDQEMVEFVYRAADACAKYHLVLDLHGMYKPAGLNRTYPNVLNVEGVFGLEQMKWSPASVDQVKYDVTIPFIRQVAGPLDYTQGAMRNAAHGNYYPCDSEPMSQGTRCRQLATYVVFYSPLNMLCDTPGNYQREAESLAFIATVPTVWNESITLDGKQGEYIVTARRHGNTWYIGGLTNWEARDITVDLSFLKGKRHSATLFRDGTNAHRIGRDYKKETLNLDNENNLPVHLAPGGGFVLIMDVE
;
A
#
# COMPACT_ATOMS: atom_id res chain seq x y z
N MET A 1 -86.71 -33.04 -10.63
CA MET A 1 -85.71 -32.11 -11.20
C MET A 1 -84.87 -31.51 -10.06
N LYS A 2 -83.56 -31.82 -10.05
CA LYS A 2 -82.36 -31.14 -9.46
C LYS A 2 -82.55 -30.38 -8.12
N LYS A 3 -82.12 -30.83 -6.93
CA LYS A 3 -80.77 -31.18 -6.37
C LYS A 3 -79.65 -30.15 -6.66
N ILE A 4 -79.34 -29.28 -5.68
CA ILE A 4 -78.05 -28.59 -5.42
C ILE A 4 -78.04 -28.25 -3.90
N VAL A 5 -77.55 -29.09 -2.98
CA VAL A 5 -76.16 -29.24 -2.47
C VAL A 5 -75.42 -27.91 -2.28
N LEU A 6 -75.54 -27.30 -1.08
CA LEU A 6 -74.65 -26.24 -0.62
C LEU A 6 -73.44 -26.90 0.07
N VAL A 7 -72.29 -26.87 -0.60
CA VAL A 7 -70.99 -27.31 -0.06
C VAL A 7 -70.37 -26.18 0.76
N ALA A 8 -69.91 -26.55 1.95
CA ALA A 8 -69.12 -25.72 2.85
C ALA A 8 -67.81 -25.24 2.18
N LEU A 9 -67.60 -23.93 2.15
CA LEU A 9 -66.30 -23.32 1.83
C LEU A 9 -65.69 -22.76 3.13
N TRP A 10 -65.18 -23.65 3.98
CA TRP A 10 -64.21 -23.28 5.00
C TRP A 10 -62.87 -23.08 4.28
N VAL A 11 -62.58 -21.83 3.92
CA VAL A 11 -61.29 -21.42 3.38
C VAL A 11 -60.26 -21.61 4.48
N CYS A 12 -59.45 -22.66 4.35
CA CYS A 12 -58.21 -22.84 5.10
C CYS A 12 -57.29 -21.64 4.84
N LEU A 13 -57.28 -20.68 5.76
CA LEU A 13 -56.17 -19.74 5.96
C LEU A 13 -54.99 -20.55 6.52
N LEU A 14 -54.30 -21.28 5.64
CA LEU A 14 -52.96 -21.77 5.93
C LEU A 14 -52.06 -20.54 6.10
N PRO A 15 -51.34 -20.40 7.22
CA PRO A 15 -50.28 -19.41 7.29
C PRO A 15 -49.24 -19.81 6.24
N LEU A 16 -49.11 -18.98 5.19
CA LEU A 16 -47.91 -18.95 4.37
C LEU A 16 -46.76 -18.67 5.34
N SER A 17 -46.09 -19.73 5.78
CA SER A 17 -44.80 -19.64 6.44
C SER A 17 -43.86 -19.00 5.42
N THR A 18 -43.69 -17.69 5.53
CA THR A 18 -42.64 -16.95 4.84
C THR A 18 -41.33 -17.64 5.18
N GLN A 19 -40.79 -18.44 4.27
CA GLN A 19 -39.42 -18.91 4.40
C GLN A 19 -38.55 -17.67 4.39
N ALA A 20 -37.91 -17.37 5.53
CA ALA A 20 -36.92 -16.32 5.60
C ALA A 20 -35.89 -16.58 4.50
N GLN A 21 -35.64 -15.59 3.65
CA GLN A 21 -34.67 -15.70 2.58
C GLN A 21 -33.30 -16.00 3.17
N ARG A 22 -32.82 -17.23 2.96
CA ARG A 22 -31.55 -17.73 3.51
C ARG A 22 -30.37 -17.46 2.60
N GLN A 23 -30.60 -17.21 1.31
CA GLN A 23 -29.56 -16.98 0.33
C GLN A 23 -29.76 -15.63 -0.36
N PHE A 24 -28.67 -14.89 -0.47
CA PHE A 24 -28.59 -13.61 -1.18
C PHE A 24 -27.54 -13.71 -2.28
N VAL A 25 -27.87 -13.17 -3.45
CA VAL A 25 -26.96 -13.13 -4.60
C VAL A 25 -26.74 -11.66 -4.97
N LEU A 26 -25.48 -11.24 -5.00
CA LEU A 26 -25.07 -9.94 -5.52
C LEU A 26 -24.33 -10.13 -6.82
N THR A 27 -24.66 -9.32 -7.82
CA THR A 27 -23.98 -9.30 -9.11
C THR A 27 -23.31 -7.95 -9.27
N SER A 28 -22.02 -7.95 -9.64
CA SER A 28 -21.29 -6.75 -10.04
C SER A 28 -21.96 -6.01 -11.20
N PRO A 29 -21.75 -4.69 -11.36
CA PRO A 29 -22.40 -3.91 -12.41
C PRO A 29 -22.27 -4.48 -13.84
N ASN A 30 -21.13 -5.09 -14.17
CA ASN A 30 -20.88 -5.70 -15.48
C ASN A 30 -21.35 -7.17 -15.60
N GLY A 31 -21.93 -7.74 -14.55
CA GLY A 31 -22.44 -9.11 -14.55
C GLY A 31 -21.40 -10.20 -14.32
N GLN A 32 -20.10 -9.89 -14.25
CA GLN A 32 -19.03 -10.88 -14.34
C GLN A 32 -18.69 -11.51 -12.99
N ILE A 33 -18.68 -10.72 -11.92
CA ILE A 33 -18.43 -11.16 -10.55
C ILE A 33 -19.75 -11.32 -9.80
N ILE A 34 -19.93 -12.45 -9.13
CA ILE A 34 -21.12 -12.77 -8.35
C ILE A 34 -20.72 -13.24 -6.95
N ILE A 35 -21.32 -12.65 -5.92
CA ILE A 35 -21.22 -13.11 -4.53
C ILE A 35 -22.51 -13.85 -4.19
N THR A 36 -22.38 -15.07 -3.68
CA THR A 36 -23.50 -15.78 -3.04
C THR A 36 -23.26 -15.81 -1.54
N VAL A 37 -24.20 -15.28 -0.76
CA VAL A 37 -24.17 -15.23 0.71
C VAL A 37 -25.27 -16.12 1.26
N ASP A 38 -24.90 -17.10 2.07
CA ASP A 38 -25.82 -18.02 2.72
C ASP A 38 -25.89 -17.75 4.22
N ILE A 39 -27.11 -17.70 4.77
CA ILE A 39 -27.44 -17.48 6.17
C ILE A 39 -28.21 -18.71 6.66
N ASP A 40 -27.49 -19.62 7.30
CA ASP A 40 -28.06 -20.80 7.94
C ASP A 40 -27.56 -20.92 9.39
N HIS A 41 -26.96 -22.04 9.78
CA HIS A 41 -26.28 -22.15 11.08
C HIS A 41 -25.06 -21.24 11.19
N LYS A 42 -24.40 -20.96 10.06
CA LYS A 42 -23.33 -19.98 9.91
C LYS A 42 -23.66 -19.00 8.78
N ILE A 43 -23.04 -17.83 8.79
CA ILE A 43 -22.94 -16.97 7.60
C ILE A 43 -21.75 -17.45 6.77
N THR A 44 -21.99 -17.75 5.50
CA THR A 44 -20.94 -18.09 4.54
C THR A 44 -21.10 -17.27 3.26
N TYR A 45 -20.00 -17.15 2.52
CA TYR A 45 -20.01 -16.55 1.19
C TYR A 45 -19.19 -17.38 0.21
N SER A 46 -19.51 -17.25 -1.07
CA SER A 46 -18.68 -17.75 -2.17
C SER A 46 -18.71 -16.76 -3.32
N VAL A 47 -17.69 -16.81 -4.18
CA VAL A 47 -17.52 -15.85 -5.26
C VAL A 47 -17.23 -16.55 -6.57
N THR A 48 -17.96 -16.18 -7.62
CA THR A 48 -17.66 -16.59 -8.98
C THR A 48 -17.25 -15.40 -9.84
N CYS A 49 -16.38 -15.65 -10.82
CA CYS A 49 -16.00 -14.69 -11.85
C CYS A 49 -16.13 -15.38 -13.21
N ASN A 50 -16.98 -14.85 -14.09
CA ASN A 50 -17.31 -15.46 -15.39
C ASN A 50 -17.67 -16.95 -15.28
N GLY A 51 -18.46 -17.31 -14.27
CA GLY A 51 -18.91 -18.68 -14.00
C GLY A 51 -17.88 -19.59 -13.30
N GLU A 52 -16.61 -19.20 -13.18
CA GLU A 52 -15.61 -19.94 -12.40
C GLU A 52 -15.71 -19.58 -10.92
N ARG A 53 -15.72 -20.59 -10.04
CA ARG A 53 -15.60 -20.39 -8.58
C ARG A 53 -14.17 -19.98 -8.24
N VAL A 54 -13.98 -18.73 -7.81
CA VAL A 54 -12.67 -18.17 -7.43
C VAL A 54 -12.45 -18.15 -5.92
N ILE A 55 -13.52 -18.07 -5.14
CA ILE A 55 -13.53 -18.28 -3.69
C ILE A 55 -14.68 -19.25 -3.40
N ASP A 56 -14.37 -20.43 -2.88
CA ASP A 56 -15.34 -21.42 -2.45
C ASP A 56 -16.02 -21.04 -1.13
N VAL A 57 -17.04 -21.81 -0.73
CA VAL A 57 -17.85 -21.53 0.46
C VAL A 57 -16.96 -21.29 1.67
N SER A 58 -16.94 -20.05 2.16
CA SER A 58 -16.06 -19.59 3.22
C SER A 58 -16.89 -18.97 4.33
N PRO A 59 -16.72 -19.39 5.59
CA PRO A 59 -17.42 -18.78 6.72
C PRO A 59 -16.84 -17.41 7.08
N LEU A 60 -17.67 -16.60 7.73
CA LEU A 60 -17.23 -15.39 8.42
C LEU A 60 -17.97 -15.26 9.76
N SER A 61 -17.25 -14.95 10.82
CA SER A 61 -17.83 -14.70 12.14
C SER A 61 -16.96 -13.80 13.01
N LEU A 62 -17.56 -13.22 14.05
CA LEU A 62 -16.89 -12.38 15.02
C LEU A 62 -17.35 -12.80 16.42
N THR A 63 -16.42 -13.29 17.23
CA THR A 63 -16.69 -13.80 18.59
C THR A 63 -16.38 -12.73 19.62
N LEU A 64 -17.37 -12.38 20.44
CA LEU A 64 -17.24 -11.46 21.57
C LEU A 64 -16.76 -12.21 22.81
N SER A 65 -16.03 -11.53 23.70
CA SER A 65 -15.56 -12.14 24.97
C SER A 65 -16.69 -12.56 25.92
N THR A 66 -17.94 -12.17 25.64
CA THR A 66 -19.12 -12.66 26.37
C THR A 66 -19.56 -14.06 25.92
N GLY A 67 -18.90 -14.65 24.92
CA GLY A 67 -19.29 -15.90 24.27
C GLY A 67 -20.38 -15.74 23.20
N GLU A 68 -20.78 -14.50 22.88
CA GLU A 68 -21.69 -14.24 21.76
C GLU A 68 -20.91 -14.28 20.44
N VAL A 69 -21.44 -14.98 19.43
CA VAL A 69 -20.82 -15.08 18.10
C VAL A 69 -21.73 -14.42 17.06
N TRP A 70 -21.23 -13.37 16.42
CA TRP A 70 -21.84 -12.77 15.25
C TRP A 70 -21.48 -13.61 14.04
N GLY A 71 -22.46 -14.29 13.45
CA GLY A 71 -22.23 -15.24 12.36
C GLY A 71 -22.86 -16.60 12.62
N ASP A 72 -23.10 -16.96 13.89
CA ASP A 72 -23.70 -18.23 14.28
C ASP A 72 -25.19 -18.10 14.65
N ASN A 73 -26.02 -19.00 14.12
CA ASN A 73 -27.46 -19.10 14.37
C ASN A 73 -28.17 -17.73 14.37
N VAL A 74 -27.85 -16.93 13.35
CA VAL A 74 -28.21 -15.52 13.29
C VAL A 74 -29.69 -15.33 12.99
N GLN A 75 -30.24 -14.23 13.51
CA GLN A 75 -31.63 -13.84 13.23
C GLN A 75 -31.63 -12.57 12.40
N LEU A 76 -31.79 -12.73 11.08
CA LEU A 76 -31.88 -11.61 10.15
C LEU A 76 -33.09 -10.74 10.51
N SER A 77 -32.84 -9.44 10.69
CA SER A 77 -33.89 -8.45 10.97
C SER A 77 -34.29 -7.68 9.71
N LYS A 78 -33.32 -7.33 8.86
CA LYS A 78 -33.53 -6.57 7.64
C LYS A 78 -32.41 -6.88 6.65
N SER A 79 -32.75 -6.93 5.37
CA SER A 79 -31.80 -6.92 4.27
C SER A 79 -32.14 -5.78 3.31
N ASN A 80 -31.14 -5.24 2.62
CA ASN A 80 -31.31 -4.27 1.54
C ASN A 80 -30.26 -4.51 0.47
N ILE A 81 -30.67 -4.59 -0.80
CA ILE A 81 -29.76 -4.63 -1.95
C ILE A 81 -29.97 -3.34 -2.74
N GLN A 82 -28.87 -2.67 -3.10
CA GLN A 82 -28.90 -1.45 -3.89
C GLN A 82 -27.69 -1.33 -4.81
N ASN A 83 -27.88 -0.70 -5.97
CA ASN A 83 -26.79 -0.33 -6.85
C ASN A 83 -26.34 1.08 -6.49
N ILE A 84 -25.03 1.25 -6.32
CA ILE A 84 -24.40 2.53 -6.02
C ILE A 84 -23.51 2.92 -7.19
N GLN A 85 -23.65 4.17 -7.62
CA GLN A 85 -22.74 4.80 -8.56
C GLN A 85 -22.46 6.21 -8.05
N LYS A 86 -21.20 6.51 -7.81
CA LYS A 86 -20.74 7.84 -7.43
C LYS A 86 -19.32 8.07 -7.94
N ASP A 87 -18.84 9.29 -7.77
CA ASP A 87 -17.56 9.71 -8.29
C ASP A 87 -16.74 10.33 -7.14
N ILE A 88 -15.53 9.82 -6.92
CA ILE A 88 -14.69 10.13 -5.76
C ILE A 88 -13.52 11.00 -6.22
N PRO A 89 -13.35 12.22 -5.70
CA PRO A 89 -12.11 12.98 -5.88
C PRO A 89 -10.95 12.23 -5.22
N SER A 90 -9.81 12.14 -5.90
CA SER A 90 -8.63 11.46 -5.40
C SER A 90 -7.40 12.37 -5.46
N PRO A 91 -7.35 13.43 -4.62
CA PRO A 91 -6.19 14.31 -4.60
C PRO A 91 -4.93 13.54 -4.21
N PHE A 92 -3.80 13.98 -4.76
CA PHE A 92 -2.47 13.41 -4.48
C PHE A 92 -2.34 11.92 -4.85
N TYR A 93 -3.22 11.43 -5.73
CA TYR A 93 -3.23 10.05 -6.21
C TYR A 93 -2.72 9.95 -7.66
N TRP A 94 -2.83 8.77 -8.27
CA TRP A 94 -2.48 8.58 -9.68
C TRP A 94 -3.62 8.86 -10.68
N LYS A 95 -4.77 9.29 -10.18
CA LYS A 95 -5.97 9.67 -10.95
C LYS A 95 -6.59 10.88 -10.24
N ASP A 96 -7.13 11.85 -10.98
CA ASP A 96 -7.85 12.98 -10.36
C ASP A 96 -9.17 12.56 -9.69
N ARG A 97 -9.83 11.57 -10.30
CA ARG A 97 -11.15 11.08 -9.90
C ARG A 97 -11.26 9.58 -10.15
N ILE A 98 -12.07 8.92 -9.33
CA ILE A 98 -12.33 7.48 -9.37
C ILE A 98 -13.84 7.25 -9.44
N ALA A 99 -14.28 6.54 -10.46
CA ALA A 99 -15.65 6.03 -10.54
C ALA A 99 -15.85 4.89 -9.52
N ASP A 100 -16.78 5.08 -8.59
CA ASP A 100 -17.15 4.12 -7.56
C ASP A 100 -18.52 3.52 -7.88
N GLU A 101 -18.50 2.35 -8.50
CA GLU A 101 -19.69 1.64 -8.98
C GLU A 101 -19.70 0.20 -8.45
N TYR A 102 -20.76 -0.15 -7.70
CA TYR A 102 -20.93 -1.47 -7.10
C TYR A 102 -22.37 -1.79 -6.76
N THR A 103 -22.64 -3.08 -6.55
CA THR A 103 -23.86 -3.57 -5.93
C THR A 103 -23.59 -3.84 -4.46
N GLU A 104 -24.42 -3.30 -3.57
CA GLU A 104 -24.30 -3.44 -2.12
C GLU A 104 -25.42 -4.30 -1.54
N LEU A 105 -25.08 -5.18 -0.61
CA LEU A 105 -26.02 -5.87 0.29
C LEU A 105 -25.72 -5.45 1.72
N VAL A 106 -26.74 -4.93 2.41
CA VAL A 106 -26.68 -4.64 3.85
C VAL A 106 -27.55 -5.64 4.58
N LEU A 107 -26.94 -6.49 5.40
CA LEU A 107 -27.62 -7.43 6.30
C LEU A 107 -27.60 -6.85 7.71
N THR A 108 -28.77 -6.62 8.31
CA THR A 108 -28.91 -6.20 9.70
C THR A 108 -29.53 -7.34 10.50
N PHE A 109 -28.88 -7.71 11.60
CA PHE A 109 -29.31 -8.79 12.48
C PHE A 109 -29.92 -8.24 13.77
N LYS A 110 -30.65 -9.10 14.48
CA LYS A 110 -31.05 -8.79 15.86
C LYS A 110 -29.80 -8.54 16.71
N LYS A 111 -30.00 -7.79 17.81
CA LYS A 111 -28.93 -7.34 18.72
C LYS A 111 -27.93 -6.35 18.08
N GLN A 112 -28.43 -5.48 17.18
CA GLN A 112 -27.74 -4.25 16.76
C GLN A 112 -26.36 -4.46 16.12
N TRP A 113 -26.24 -5.43 15.21
CA TRP A 113 -25.05 -5.64 14.39
C TRP A 113 -25.45 -6.05 12.97
N GLY A 114 -24.51 -5.98 12.03
CA GLY A 114 -24.75 -6.27 10.63
C GLY A 114 -23.49 -6.71 9.87
N VAL A 115 -23.69 -7.09 8.61
CA VAL A 115 -22.64 -7.32 7.62
C VAL A 115 -23.00 -6.60 6.33
N GLU A 116 -22.04 -5.87 5.77
CA GLU A 116 -22.17 -5.24 4.46
C GLU A 116 -21.32 -6.04 3.47
N PHE A 117 -21.86 -6.30 2.27
CA PHE A 117 -21.14 -6.87 1.13
C PHE A 117 -21.19 -5.90 -0.04
N ARG A 118 -20.11 -5.84 -0.83
CA ARG A 118 -20.03 -5.08 -2.08
C ARG A 118 -19.44 -5.92 -3.19
N ALA A 119 -20.09 -5.89 -4.35
CA ALA A 119 -19.61 -6.50 -5.59
C ALA A 119 -19.25 -5.39 -6.60
N TYR A 120 -17.96 -5.27 -6.89
CA TYR A 120 -17.40 -4.38 -7.91
C TYR A 120 -17.08 -5.18 -9.18
N ASN A 121 -16.80 -4.47 -10.26
CA ASN A 121 -16.37 -5.10 -11.51
C ASN A 121 -14.97 -5.75 -11.41
N ASP A 122 -14.17 -5.33 -10.43
CA ASP A 122 -12.80 -5.74 -10.18
C ASP A 122 -12.60 -6.43 -8.82
N GLY A 123 -13.68 -6.79 -8.10
CA GLY A 123 -13.54 -7.54 -6.85
C GLY A 123 -14.77 -7.54 -5.95
N VAL A 124 -14.59 -8.11 -4.76
CA VAL A 124 -15.62 -8.18 -3.72
C VAL A 124 -15.08 -7.74 -2.37
N ALA A 125 -15.94 -7.23 -1.51
CA ALA A 125 -15.59 -6.92 -0.13
C ALA A 125 -16.74 -7.19 0.83
N TYR A 126 -16.41 -7.48 2.08
CA TYR A 126 -17.38 -7.47 3.18
C TYR A 126 -16.83 -6.82 4.44
N ARG A 127 -17.70 -6.34 5.34
CA ARG A 127 -17.33 -5.90 6.68
C ARG A 127 -18.43 -6.10 7.70
N PHE A 128 -18.05 -6.26 8.97
CA PHE A 128 -18.99 -6.20 10.08
C PHE A 128 -19.35 -4.74 10.42
N VAL A 129 -20.55 -4.56 11.00
CA VAL A 129 -21.04 -3.27 11.49
C VAL A 129 -21.58 -3.43 12.91
N ASN A 130 -21.09 -2.61 13.84
CA ASN A 130 -21.62 -2.50 15.19
C ASN A 130 -22.55 -1.29 15.32
N GLN A 131 -23.77 -1.49 15.82
CA GLN A 131 -24.70 -0.40 16.18
C GLN A 131 -24.95 -0.32 17.70
N ARG A 132 -24.33 -1.19 18.49
CA ARG A 132 -24.45 -1.20 19.95
C ARG A 132 -23.72 -0.01 20.55
N LYS A 133 -24.36 0.63 21.53
CA LYS A 133 -23.76 1.71 22.34
C LYS A 133 -22.97 1.20 23.55
N LYS A 134 -23.23 -0.03 24.00
CA LYS A 134 -22.53 -0.61 25.16
C LYS A 134 -21.15 -1.13 24.73
N PRO A 135 -20.08 -0.81 25.46
CA PRO A 135 -18.76 -1.35 25.18
C PRO A 135 -18.70 -2.88 25.26
N PHE A 136 -17.83 -3.48 24.46
CA PHE A 136 -17.51 -4.91 24.50
C PHE A 136 -16.10 -5.14 23.93
N THR A 137 -15.60 -6.37 24.08
CA THR A 137 -14.34 -6.81 23.49
C THR A 137 -14.59 -7.92 22.47
N VAL A 138 -13.85 -7.88 21.37
CA VAL A 138 -13.80 -8.90 20.32
C VAL A 138 -12.72 -9.89 20.69
N GLN A 139 -13.11 -11.13 20.99
CA GLN A 139 -12.19 -12.21 21.31
C GLN A 139 -11.43 -12.68 20.06
N SER A 140 -12.15 -12.88 18.95
CA SER A 140 -11.57 -13.34 17.69
C SER A 140 -12.48 -13.00 16.50
N GLU A 141 -11.93 -13.04 15.30
CA GLU A 141 -12.65 -12.92 14.04
C GLU A 141 -12.27 -14.10 13.13
N GLU A 142 -13.27 -14.79 12.59
CA GLU A 142 -13.12 -15.86 11.60
C GLU A 142 -13.16 -15.22 10.21
N VAL A 143 -12.00 -15.18 9.55
CA VAL A 143 -11.85 -14.77 8.15
C VAL A 143 -11.30 -15.95 7.38
N VAL A 144 -12.05 -16.45 6.40
CA VAL A 144 -11.65 -17.64 5.63
C VAL A 144 -11.73 -17.36 4.14
N TYR A 145 -10.74 -17.88 3.40
CA TYR A 145 -10.72 -17.94 1.95
C TYR A 145 -10.45 -19.39 1.53
N ASN A 146 -11.51 -20.12 1.22
CA ASN A 146 -11.43 -21.46 0.66
C ASN A 146 -11.29 -21.37 -0.86
N PHE A 147 -10.38 -22.15 -1.46
CA PHE A 147 -10.21 -22.20 -2.92
C PHE A 147 -10.69 -23.54 -3.53
N GLY A 148 -11.04 -24.52 -2.69
CA GLY A 148 -11.53 -25.85 -3.10
C GLY A 148 -10.46 -26.75 -3.76
N LYS A 149 -9.35 -26.18 -4.22
CA LYS A 149 -8.21 -26.85 -4.85
C LYS A 149 -6.90 -26.25 -4.33
N ASP A 150 -5.82 -27.00 -4.50
CA ASP A 150 -4.48 -26.50 -4.20
C ASP A 150 -4.05 -25.54 -5.29
N VAL A 151 -4.00 -24.26 -4.95
CA VAL A 151 -3.74 -23.14 -5.87
C VAL A 151 -2.39 -22.53 -5.57
N THR A 152 -1.76 -21.93 -6.57
CA THR A 152 -0.49 -21.21 -6.36
C THR A 152 -0.78 -19.86 -5.73
N ALA A 153 -0.07 -19.51 -4.66
CA ALA A 153 -0.09 -18.20 -4.05
C ALA A 153 1.30 -17.56 -4.06
N THR A 154 1.33 -16.23 -4.12
CA THR A 154 2.52 -15.38 -3.99
C THR A 154 2.32 -14.52 -2.74
N VAL A 155 3.11 -14.80 -1.70
CA VAL A 155 2.84 -14.35 -0.34
C VAL A 155 4.06 -13.70 0.29
N PRO A 156 3.88 -12.59 1.03
CA PRO A 156 4.97 -12.02 1.82
C PRO A 156 4.88 -12.55 3.25
N TYR A 157 5.82 -13.43 3.62
CA TYR A 157 5.90 -13.92 4.98
C TYR A 157 6.41 -12.84 5.92
N VAL A 158 6.00 -12.91 7.19
CA VAL A 158 6.73 -12.21 8.25
C VAL A 158 8.19 -12.67 8.28
N ASN A 159 9.10 -11.70 8.31
CA ASN A 159 10.55 -11.91 8.21
C ASN A 159 11.21 -12.27 9.56
N VAL A 160 10.58 -11.94 10.68
CA VAL A 160 11.07 -12.20 12.05
C VAL A 160 10.19 -13.21 12.81
N GLY A 161 10.64 -13.58 14.02
CA GLY A 161 9.97 -14.58 14.85
C GLY A 161 10.31 -16.02 14.46
N LYS A 162 9.71 -16.97 15.17
CA LYS A 162 9.94 -18.41 14.98
C LYS A 162 8.70 -19.06 14.37
N ASP A 163 8.94 -20.04 13.51
CA ASP A 163 7.89 -20.87 12.92
C ASP A 163 7.06 -21.57 14.02
N GLY A 164 5.74 -21.48 13.91
CA GLY A 164 4.79 -22.03 14.88
C GLY A 164 4.58 -21.18 16.14
N ASP A 165 5.39 -20.13 16.36
CA ASP A 165 5.19 -19.15 17.42
C ASP A 165 4.74 -17.81 16.83
N TYR A 166 3.45 -17.72 16.48
CA TYR A 166 2.86 -16.50 15.91
C TYR A 166 3.00 -15.28 16.81
N LYS A 167 3.07 -15.45 18.15
CA LYS A 167 3.26 -14.32 19.07
C LYS A 167 4.59 -13.61 18.83
N SER A 168 5.64 -14.37 18.50
CA SER A 168 6.95 -13.81 18.15
C SER A 168 7.00 -13.14 16.78
N GLN A 169 5.99 -13.33 15.93
CA GLN A 169 5.92 -12.80 14.57
C GLN A 169 5.15 -11.47 14.49
N PHE A 170 4.19 -11.21 15.39
CA PHE A 170 3.39 -9.98 15.39
C PHE A 170 4.20 -8.68 15.54
N MET A 171 5.43 -8.75 16.03
CA MET A 171 6.34 -7.61 16.09
C MET A 171 7.30 -7.66 14.90
N ASN A 172 6.94 -7.03 13.79
CA ASN A 172 7.69 -7.03 12.53
C ASN A 172 7.45 -5.74 11.75
N SER A 173 8.37 -5.41 10.84
CA SER A 173 8.33 -4.18 10.04
C SER A 173 7.47 -4.28 8.77
N PHE A 174 6.90 -5.46 8.46
CA PHE A 174 6.12 -5.72 7.24
C PHE A 174 6.91 -5.61 5.94
N GLU A 175 8.21 -5.86 6.00
CA GLU A 175 9.12 -5.78 4.86
C GLU A 175 9.69 -7.16 4.54
N ASN A 176 9.27 -7.73 3.42
CA ASN A 176 9.85 -8.95 2.92
C ASN A 176 9.63 -9.08 1.42
N THR A 177 10.46 -9.92 0.81
CA THR A 177 10.24 -10.42 -0.55
C THR A 177 9.05 -11.39 -0.59
N TYR A 178 8.62 -11.74 -1.80
CA TYR A 178 7.52 -12.67 -2.00
C TYR A 178 8.01 -14.09 -2.25
N VAL A 179 7.31 -15.05 -1.66
CA VAL A 179 7.46 -16.48 -1.94
C VAL A 179 6.28 -16.95 -2.77
N THR A 180 6.55 -17.64 -3.86
CA THR A 180 5.51 -18.26 -4.70
C THR A 180 5.53 -19.77 -4.53
N GLY A 181 4.38 -20.37 -4.27
CA GLY A 181 4.22 -21.83 -4.12
C GLY A 181 2.76 -22.24 -4.05
N GLU A 182 2.49 -23.53 -4.19
CA GLU A 182 1.17 -24.10 -3.90
C GLU A 182 0.80 -23.88 -2.43
N LEU A 183 -0.47 -23.63 -2.13
CA LEU A 183 -0.94 -23.41 -0.76
C LEU A 183 -0.56 -24.56 0.18
N SER A 184 -0.56 -25.81 -0.31
CA SER A 184 -0.12 -26.96 0.48
C SER A 184 1.38 -26.98 0.83
N GLN A 185 2.19 -26.28 0.05
CA GLN A 185 3.65 -26.22 0.17
C GLN A 185 4.15 -24.99 0.93
N LEU A 186 3.27 -24.00 1.16
CA LEU A 186 3.57 -22.83 1.97
C LEU A 186 3.83 -23.21 3.44
N ASN A 187 4.68 -22.43 4.12
CA ASN A 187 5.09 -22.66 5.49
C ASN A 187 3.95 -22.34 6.47
N LYS A 188 3.34 -23.40 7.01
CA LYS A 188 2.23 -23.33 7.99
C LYS A 188 2.61 -22.66 9.30
N GLY A 189 3.89 -22.64 9.64
CA GLY A 189 4.42 -22.01 10.84
C GLY A 189 4.59 -20.50 10.72
N LYS A 190 4.46 -19.90 9.53
CA LYS A 190 4.67 -18.46 9.31
C LYS A 190 3.38 -17.73 8.92
N LEU A 191 3.21 -16.56 9.51
CA LEU A 191 2.20 -15.60 9.11
C LEU A 191 2.56 -14.95 7.79
N MET A 192 1.55 -14.67 6.98
CA MET A 192 1.64 -13.89 5.76
C MET A 192 0.92 -12.57 6.00
N PHE A 193 1.60 -11.45 5.80
CA PHE A 193 0.94 -10.14 5.84
C PHE A 193 0.30 -9.83 4.49
N LEU A 194 -0.52 -8.77 4.46
CA LEU A 194 -1.28 -8.37 3.28
C LEU A 194 -0.63 -7.18 2.56
N PRO A 195 -0.86 -7.01 1.25
CA PRO A 195 -1.62 -7.90 0.37
C PRO A 195 -0.85 -9.15 -0.03
N LEU A 196 -1.60 -10.19 -0.42
CA LEU A 196 -1.06 -11.38 -1.09
C LEU A 196 -1.89 -11.76 -2.32
N LEU A 197 -1.33 -12.60 -3.18
CA LEU A 197 -1.94 -12.95 -4.47
C LEU A 197 -2.15 -14.45 -4.59
N VAL A 198 -3.33 -14.87 -5.05
CA VAL A 198 -3.65 -16.26 -5.37
C VAL A 198 -4.00 -16.38 -6.85
N ASN A 199 -3.42 -17.38 -7.51
CA ASN A 199 -3.69 -17.73 -8.90
C ASN A 199 -4.72 -18.85 -8.94
N THR A 200 -5.92 -18.58 -9.46
CA THR A 200 -6.94 -19.62 -9.61
C THR A 200 -6.57 -20.57 -10.75
N VAL A 201 -7.21 -21.75 -10.77
CA VAL A 201 -6.96 -22.77 -11.80
C VAL A 201 -7.29 -22.25 -13.21
N GLY A 202 -8.30 -21.37 -13.35
CA GLY A 202 -8.64 -20.73 -14.63
C GLY A 202 -7.78 -19.52 -14.99
N GLY A 203 -6.67 -19.28 -14.28
CA GLY A 203 -5.71 -18.21 -14.58
C GLY A 203 -6.12 -16.82 -14.06
N LYS A 204 -7.25 -16.71 -13.36
CA LYS A 204 -7.67 -15.46 -12.71
C LYS A 204 -6.81 -15.21 -11.47
N LYS A 205 -6.76 -13.95 -11.05
CA LYS A 205 -6.05 -13.53 -9.84
C LYS A 205 -7.04 -13.17 -8.75
N VAL A 206 -6.71 -13.53 -7.51
CA VAL A 206 -7.39 -13.06 -6.30
C VAL A 206 -6.34 -12.41 -5.41
N CYS A 207 -6.33 -11.08 -5.35
CA CYS A 207 -5.49 -10.33 -4.41
C CYS A 207 -6.28 -10.05 -3.13
N VAL A 208 -5.81 -10.59 -2.02
CA VAL A 208 -6.44 -10.43 -0.71
C VAL A 208 -5.79 -9.27 0.02
N THR A 209 -6.61 -8.36 0.55
CA THR A 209 -6.18 -7.24 1.38
C THR A 209 -7.30 -6.82 2.35
N GLU A 210 -7.08 -5.75 3.11
CA GLU A 210 -8.09 -5.09 3.93
C GLU A 210 -7.99 -3.56 3.78
N VAL A 211 -9.10 -2.88 4.08
CA VAL A 211 -9.24 -1.43 3.89
C VAL A 211 -10.03 -0.84 5.06
N ASP A 212 -9.81 0.44 5.36
CA ASP A 212 -10.46 1.14 6.49
C ASP A 212 -10.00 0.52 7.83
N LEU A 213 -8.71 0.16 7.88
CA LEU A 213 -8.06 -0.42 9.05
C LEU A 213 -7.82 0.67 10.10
N GLU A 214 -8.84 0.97 10.89
CA GLU A 214 -8.80 1.98 11.95
C GLU A 214 -9.16 1.36 13.30
N SER A 215 -8.35 1.59 14.34
CA SER A 215 -8.64 1.10 15.70
C SER A 215 -9.09 -0.36 15.75
N TYR A 216 -8.45 -1.24 14.97
CA TYR A 216 -8.70 -2.69 14.90
C TYR A 216 -7.39 -3.37 14.46
N PRO A 217 -7.03 -4.57 14.95
CA PRO A 217 -5.76 -5.18 14.56
C PRO A 217 -5.73 -5.57 13.08
N GLY A 218 -4.54 -5.49 12.48
CA GLY A 218 -4.28 -5.93 11.12
C GLY A 218 -4.51 -7.42 10.93
N LEU A 219 -4.98 -7.78 9.74
CA LEU A 219 -5.21 -9.16 9.33
C LEU A 219 -3.93 -9.76 8.75
N TYR A 220 -3.46 -10.83 9.38
CA TYR A 220 -2.54 -11.80 8.77
C TYR A 220 -3.31 -13.00 8.23
N LEU A 221 -2.72 -13.71 7.28
CA LEU A 221 -3.22 -15.00 6.81
C LEU A 221 -2.25 -16.13 7.14
N THR A 222 -2.81 -17.32 7.31
CA THR A 222 -2.07 -18.59 7.44
C THR A 222 -2.74 -19.70 6.61
N ASN A 223 -1.97 -20.70 6.19
CA ASN A 223 -2.44 -21.95 5.59
C ASN A 223 -2.43 -23.13 6.59
N ALA A 224 -2.39 -22.85 7.90
CA ALA A 224 -2.28 -23.89 8.93
C ALA A 224 -3.53 -24.80 9.02
N GLU A 225 -4.72 -24.29 8.73
CA GLU A 225 -5.99 -24.99 8.92
C GLU A 225 -6.38 -25.91 7.75
N GLY A 226 -5.70 -25.84 6.61
CA GLY A 226 -6.00 -26.67 5.44
C GLY A 226 -5.07 -26.40 4.26
N ASN A 227 -4.99 -27.35 3.34
CA ASN A 227 -4.09 -27.25 2.17
C ASN A 227 -4.65 -26.35 1.06
N ASN A 228 -5.94 -26.01 1.09
CA ASN A 228 -6.64 -25.23 0.06
C ASN A 228 -7.32 -23.99 0.66
N THR A 229 -6.86 -23.55 1.83
CA THR A 229 -7.53 -22.57 2.67
C THR A 229 -6.52 -21.57 3.22
N LEU A 230 -6.89 -20.30 3.19
CA LEU A 230 -6.23 -19.26 3.97
C LEU A 230 -7.17 -18.80 5.09
N SER A 231 -6.66 -18.75 6.31
CA SER A 231 -7.41 -18.35 7.51
C SER A 231 -6.78 -17.13 8.17
N GLY A 232 -7.62 -16.26 8.72
CA GLY A 232 -7.21 -15.02 9.38
C GLY A 232 -6.60 -15.23 10.76
N ILE A 233 -5.53 -14.51 11.05
CA ILE A 233 -4.93 -14.39 12.38
C ILE A 233 -4.70 -12.91 12.69
N PHE A 234 -4.93 -12.54 13.95
CA PHE A 234 -4.82 -11.16 14.44
C PHE A 234 -3.90 -11.09 15.66
N ALA A 235 -3.11 -10.03 15.75
CA ALA A 235 -2.39 -9.73 16.98
C ALA A 235 -3.38 -9.39 18.10
N ALA A 236 -3.29 -10.10 19.23
CA ALA A 236 -4.10 -9.81 20.40
C ALA A 236 -3.74 -8.45 21.03
N TYR A 237 -4.72 -7.81 21.69
CA TYR A 237 -4.55 -6.48 22.28
C TYR A 237 -3.38 -6.46 23.28
N PRO A 238 -2.51 -5.44 23.28
CA PRO A 238 -1.39 -5.36 24.22
C PRO A 238 -1.90 -5.14 25.65
N LYS A 239 -1.48 -6.00 26.58
CA LYS A 239 -1.74 -5.84 28.02
C LYS A 239 -0.64 -5.04 28.70
N GLU A 240 0.60 -5.30 28.32
CA GLU A 240 1.78 -4.59 28.81
C GLU A 240 2.72 -4.32 27.64
N THR A 241 3.16 -3.07 27.53
CA THR A 241 4.22 -2.65 26.61
C THR A 241 5.38 -2.04 27.38
N ARG A 242 6.60 -2.14 26.83
CA ARG A 242 7.79 -1.52 27.40
C ARG A 242 8.62 -0.86 26.32
N GLN A 243 9.08 0.35 26.58
CA GLN A 243 10.06 1.03 25.74
C GLN A 243 11.29 0.14 25.53
N GLY A 244 11.83 0.14 24.31
CA GLY A 244 13.04 -0.60 23.97
C GLY A 244 13.25 -0.69 22.47
N GLY A 245 13.89 -1.77 22.03
CA GLY A 245 14.14 -2.00 20.61
C GLY A 245 15.18 -1.05 20.02
N HIS A 246 15.04 -0.77 18.73
CA HIS A 246 15.94 0.12 17.99
C HIS A 246 16.08 1.46 18.72
N ASN A 247 17.29 1.77 19.20
CA ASN A 247 17.63 3.04 19.86
C ASN A 247 16.65 3.54 20.95
N MET A 248 15.94 2.62 21.65
CA MET A 248 14.88 2.93 22.62
C MET A 248 13.64 3.64 22.03
N LEU A 249 13.45 3.56 20.71
CA LEU A 249 12.40 4.24 19.96
C LEU A 249 11.16 3.37 19.70
N GLN A 250 11.18 2.10 20.09
CA GLN A 250 10.04 1.20 19.94
C GLN A 250 9.29 1.01 21.27
N SER A 251 8.03 0.59 21.19
CA SER A 251 7.30 0.04 22.33
C SER A 251 7.01 -1.43 22.12
N ARG A 252 7.73 -2.28 22.88
CA ARG A 252 7.67 -3.75 22.74
C ARG A 252 6.56 -4.34 23.58
N VAL A 253 5.71 -5.15 22.95
CA VAL A 253 4.64 -5.88 23.64
C VAL A 253 5.25 -7.02 24.47
N ARG A 254 4.95 -7.04 25.78
CA ARG A 254 5.43 -8.06 26.73
C ARG A 254 4.35 -9.07 27.06
N GLU A 255 3.14 -8.59 27.24
CA GLU A 255 1.96 -9.42 27.48
C GLU A 255 0.83 -8.97 26.56
N ARG A 256 -0.01 -9.92 26.15
CA ARG A 256 -1.21 -9.67 25.36
C ARG A 256 -2.43 -10.19 26.11
N GLU A 257 -3.54 -9.52 25.90
CA GLU A 257 -4.85 -9.90 26.39
C GLU A 257 -5.38 -11.16 25.69
N ALA A 258 -6.49 -11.71 26.21
CA ALA A 258 -7.21 -12.83 25.59
C ALA A 258 -8.21 -12.40 24.50
N TYR A 259 -8.18 -11.12 24.10
CA TYR A 259 -9.04 -10.54 23.07
C TYR A 259 -8.20 -9.69 22.10
N ILE A 260 -8.73 -9.46 20.89
CA ILE A 260 -8.01 -8.78 19.80
C ILE A 260 -8.37 -7.29 19.70
N ALA A 261 -9.58 -6.91 20.12
CA ALA A 261 -10.02 -5.51 20.04
C ALA A 261 -11.01 -5.11 21.14
N GLN A 262 -10.95 -3.85 21.56
CA GLN A 262 -11.97 -3.17 22.37
C GLN A 262 -12.87 -2.33 21.46
N VAL A 263 -14.18 -2.34 21.70
CA VAL A 263 -15.16 -1.56 20.93
C VAL A 263 -16.03 -0.77 21.89
N ASN A 264 -15.92 0.56 21.84
CA ASN A 264 -16.56 1.45 22.81
C ASN A 264 -17.81 2.17 22.28
N ALA A 265 -18.04 2.16 20.96
CA ALA A 265 -19.13 2.89 20.31
C ALA A 265 -19.60 2.18 19.02
N PRO A 266 -20.77 2.56 18.47
CA PRO A 266 -21.18 2.16 17.13
C PRO A 266 -20.09 2.50 16.11
N ARG A 267 -19.76 1.55 15.24
CA ARG A 267 -18.68 1.67 14.26
C ARG A 267 -18.79 0.63 13.16
N THR A 268 -18.07 0.85 12.08
CA THR A 268 -17.73 -0.17 11.09
C THR A 268 -16.41 -0.86 11.47
N PHE A 269 -16.27 -2.11 11.06
CA PHE A 269 -14.99 -2.84 11.09
C PHE A 269 -14.29 -2.73 9.73
N PRO A 270 -12.99 -3.05 9.63
CA PRO A 270 -12.28 -3.01 8.37
C PRO A 270 -12.94 -3.89 7.31
N TRP A 271 -12.86 -3.47 6.05
CA TRP A 271 -13.27 -4.28 4.92
C TRP A 271 -12.29 -5.44 4.72
N ARG A 272 -12.82 -6.64 4.53
CA ARG A 272 -12.11 -7.81 4.00
C ARG A 272 -12.31 -7.81 2.50
N VAL A 273 -11.20 -7.73 1.75
CA VAL A 273 -11.22 -7.40 0.32
C VAL A 273 -10.59 -8.53 -0.48
N ALA A 274 -11.25 -8.93 -1.54
CA ALA A 274 -10.71 -9.82 -2.57
C ALA A 274 -10.85 -9.15 -3.93
N ILE A 275 -9.76 -8.57 -4.42
CA ILE A 275 -9.67 -7.99 -5.77
C ILE A 275 -9.53 -9.16 -6.74
N ILE A 276 -10.37 -9.20 -7.77
CA ILE A 276 -10.48 -10.33 -8.69
C ILE A 276 -10.29 -9.83 -10.11
N THR A 277 -9.22 -10.28 -10.76
CA THR A 277 -8.89 -9.84 -12.12
C THR A 277 -8.64 -11.01 -13.06
N LYS A 278 -8.83 -10.74 -14.35
CA LYS A 278 -8.62 -11.72 -15.44
C LYS A 278 -7.25 -11.56 -16.06
N THR A 279 -6.66 -10.38 -15.93
CA THR A 279 -5.31 -10.06 -16.40
C THR A 279 -4.53 -9.36 -15.29
N ASP A 280 -3.20 -9.43 -15.33
CA ASP A 280 -2.35 -8.83 -14.30
C ASP A 280 -2.39 -7.30 -14.35
N LYS A 281 -2.54 -6.69 -15.54
CA LYS A 281 -2.67 -5.22 -15.66
C LYS A 281 -3.93 -4.66 -14.99
N GLU A 282 -5.05 -5.40 -15.03
CA GLU A 282 -6.27 -5.02 -14.30
C GLU A 282 -6.02 -4.94 -12.79
N LEU A 283 -5.07 -5.73 -12.26
CA LEU A 283 -4.74 -5.73 -10.83
C LEU A 283 -3.91 -4.50 -10.45
N ALA A 284 -2.93 -4.14 -11.27
CA ALA A 284 -2.12 -2.93 -11.06
C ALA A 284 -2.93 -1.63 -11.17
N ASP A 285 -4.03 -1.64 -11.93
CA ASP A 285 -4.92 -0.48 -12.13
C ASP A 285 -6.11 -0.42 -11.16
N SER A 286 -6.28 -1.40 -10.26
CA SER A 286 -7.42 -1.45 -9.35
C SER A 286 -7.36 -0.33 -8.31
N ASP A 287 -8.47 0.41 -8.18
CA ASP A 287 -8.65 1.47 -7.17
C ASP A 287 -9.51 1.00 -5.99
N MET A 288 -9.78 -0.31 -5.87
CA MET A 288 -10.74 -0.84 -4.90
C MET A 288 -10.38 -0.47 -3.46
N THR A 289 -9.09 -0.38 -3.14
CA THR A 289 -8.61 0.03 -1.82
C THR A 289 -8.89 1.50 -1.53
N TYR A 290 -8.74 2.38 -2.52
CA TYR A 290 -9.15 3.78 -2.37
C TYR A 290 -10.67 3.91 -2.27
N LYS A 291 -11.46 3.20 -3.10
CA LYS A 291 -12.95 3.25 -3.12
C LYS A 291 -13.58 2.84 -1.78
N LEU A 292 -13.03 1.82 -1.13
CA LEU A 292 -13.56 1.26 0.12
C LEU A 292 -13.17 2.07 1.37
N ALA A 293 -12.12 2.90 1.29
CA ALA A 293 -11.65 3.68 2.41
C ALA A 293 -12.64 4.78 2.85
N SER A 294 -12.56 5.17 4.12
CA SER A 294 -13.33 6.29 4.65
C SER A 294 -13.07 7.58 3.87
N SER A 295 -14.06 8.47 3.84
CA SER A 295 -13.89 9.78 3.20
C SER A 295 -12.92 10.65 3.99
N SER A 296 -12.31 11.63 3.32
CA SER A 296 -11.34 12.51 3.95
C SER A 296 -11.92 13.24 5.17
N ARG A 297 -11.11 13.34 6.22
CA ARG A 297 -11.39 14.11 7.44
C ARG A 297 -10.65 15.44 7.47
N VAL A 298 -9.87 15.74 6.44
CA VAL A 298 -9.09 16.98 6.31
C VAL A 298 -9.86 17.94 5.39
N PRO A 299 -10.49 19.00 5.92
CA PRO A 299 -11.38 19.87 5.14
C PRO A 299 -10.64 20.78 4.17
N ASP A 300 -9.45 21.26 4.55
CA ASP A 300 -8.57 22.06 3.69
C ASP A 300 -7.29 21.28 3.38
N ILE A 301 -7.10 20.98 2.11
CA ILE A 301 -5.95 20.24 1.59
C ILE A 301 -4.97 21.13 0.82
N SER A 302 -5.18 22.45 0.77
CA SER A 302 -4.38 23.37 -0.04
C SER A 302 -2.93 23.52 0.43
N TRP A 303 -2.69 23.28 1.72
CA TRP A 303 -1.37 23.29 2.35
C TRP A 303 -0.56 22.01 2.08
N ILE A 304 -1.23 20.91 1.71
CA ILE A 304 -0.58 19.63 1.46
C ILE A 304 0.16 19.71 0.13
N LYS A 305 1.48 19.56 0.16
CA LYS A 305 2.34 19.61 -1.02
C LYS A 305 3.06 18.27 -1.21
N PRO A 306 2.61 17.42 -2.15
CA PRO A 306 3.44 16.33 -2.67
C PRO A 306 4.73 16.86 -3.27
N GLY A 307 5.75 16.02 -3.39
CA GLY A 307 7.03 16.43 -3.93
C GLY A 307 8.10 15.37 -3.75
N LYS A 308 9.34 15.77 -3.92
CA LYS A 308 10.52 14.90 -3.84
C LYS A 308 11.46 15.33 -2.73
N VAL A 309 12.25 14.38 -2.26
CA VAL A 309 13.21 14.59 -1.18
C VAL A 309 14.63 14.35 -1.70
N ALA A 310 15.53 15.31 -1.52
CA ALA A 310 16.97 15.03 -1.57
C ALA A 310 17.34 14.29 -0.27
N TRP A 311 17.32 12.96 -0.31
CA TRP A 311 17.38 12.13 0.88
C TRP A 311 18.83 11.87 1.32
N ASP A 312 19.05 11.82 2.63
CA ASP A 312 20.34 11.84 3.29
C ASP A 312 20.80 10.45 3.78
N TRP A 313 19.86 9.64 4.25
CA TRP A 313 20.14 8.39 4.97
C TRP A 313 20.66 7.24 4.10
N TRP A 314 20.05 6.97 2.95
CA TRP A 314 20.41 5.82 2.12
C TRP A 314 21.87 5.86 1.68
N ASN A 315 22.28 7.03 1.22
CA ASN A 315 23.64 7.31 0.80
C ASN A 315 24.58 7.66 1.97
N ASP A 316 24.14 7.50 3.22
CA ASP A 316 24.96 7.64 4.44
C ASP A 316 25.65 9.01 4.56
N TRP A 317 24.95 10.08 4.16
CA TRP A 317 25.52 11.44 4.09
C TRP A 317 26.86 11.51 3.35
N ASN A 318 27.19 10.54 2.51
CA ASN A 318 28.55 10.26 2.04
C ASN A 318 28.91 11.13 0.83
N ILE A 319 28.83 12.44 1.01
CA ILE A 319 29.12 13.46 0.01
C ILE A 319 30.63 13.64 -0.18
N ASP A 320 31.04 13.83 -1.43
CA ASP A 320 32.42 14.07 -1.84
C ASP A 320 32.63 15.51 -2.35
N GLY A 321 33.89 15.93 -2.45
CA GLY A 321 34.24 17.23 -3.07
C GLY A 321 33.89 18.47 -2.24
N VAL A 322 33.70 18.32 -0.92
CA VAL A 322 33.40 19.41 0.01
C VAL A 322 34.56 19.67 0.99
N ASP A 323 34.66 20.90 1.50
CA ASP A 323 35.73 21.34 2.42
C ASP A 323 35.38 21.14 3.92
N PHE A 324 34.42 20.26 4.22
CA PHE A 324 33.99 19.92 5.57
C PHE A 324 33.76 18.42 5.70
N VAL A 325 33.82 17.89 6.93
CA VAL A 325 33.53 16.47 7.19
C VAL A 325 32.01 16.26 7.12
N SER A 326 31.58 15.34 6.27
CA SER A 326 30.17 15.01 6.12
C SER A 326 29.62 14.21 7.30
N GLY A 327 28.30 14.32 7.52
CA GLY A 327 27.57 13.58 8.54
C GLY A 327 26.36 14.38 9.02
N ILE A 328 25.85 14.05 10.20
CA ILE A 328 24.71 14.75 10.81
C ILE A 328 25.20 16.08 11.41
N ASN A 329 25.34 17.10 10.57
CA ASN A 329 25.73 18.45 10.95
C ASN A 329 25.16 19.50 9.98
N ASN A 330 25.15 20.77 10.40
CA ASN A 330 24.55 21.85 9.60
C ASN A 330 25.19 22.03 8.21
N ASN A 331 26.50 21.83 8.05
CA ASN A 331 27.17 22.02 6.76
C ASN A 331 26.69 20.99 5.74
N THR A 332 26.58 19.73 6.15
CA THR A 332 26.00 18.68 5.31
C THR A 332 24.57 19.01 4.93
N TYR A 333 23.69 19.31 5.89
CA TYR A 333 22.29 19.59 5.54
C TYR A 333 22.12 20.84 4.67
N LYS A 334 22.92 21.90 4.87
CA LYS A 334 22.95 23.06 3.95
C LYS A 334 23.35 22.65 2.53
N TYR A 335 24.29 21.73 2.38
CA TYR A 335 24.68 21.20 1.07
C TYR A 335 23.54 20.44 0.37
N TYR A 336 22.78 19.62 1.10
CA TYR A 336 21.58 18.96 0.55
C TYR A 336 20.47 19.97 0.21
N ILE A 337 20.26 20.98 1.06
CA ILE A 337 19.30 22.08 0.82
C ILE A 337 19.67 22.84 -0.45
N ASP A 338 20.95 23.18 -0.63
CA ASP A 338 21.42 23.88 -1.83
C ASP A 338 21.26 23.04 -3.09
N PHE A 339 21.56 21.73 -3.01
CA PHE A 339 21.29 20.79 -4.10
C PHE A 339 19.79 20.73 -4.42
N ALA A 340 18.93 20.62 -3.41
CA ALA A 340 17.49 20.54 -3.61
C ALA A 340 16.97 21.82 -4.29
N ALA A 341 17.35 22.97 -3.77
CA ALA A 341 16.97 24.28 -4.31
C ALA A 341 17.44 24.48 -5.75
N ALA A 342 18.68 24.10 -6.07
CA ALA A 342 19.23 24.24 -7.41
C ALA A 342 18.50 23.37 -8.47
N ASN A 343 17.82 22.31 -8.04
CA ASN A 343 17.13 21.36 -8.91
C ASN A 343 15.59 21.41 -8.76
N GLY A 344 15.05 22.36 -7.99
CA GLY A 344 13.61 22.46 -7.76
C GLY A 344 13.02 21.27 -7.00
N ILE A 345 13.82 20.59 -6.18
CA ILE A 345 13.37 19.49 -5.31
C ILE A 345 12.78 20.11 -4.04
N GLU A 346 11.59 19.64 -3.67
CA GLU A 346 10.73 20.30 -2.69
C GLU A 346 11.22 20.15 -1.25
N TYR A 347 11.89 19.03 -0.92
CA TYR A 347 12.18 18.66 0.46
C TYR A 347 13.61 18.17 0.69
N VAL A 348 14.05 18.34 1.94
CA VAL A 348 15.17 17.61 2.55
C VAL A 348 14.65 16.95 3.83
N ILE A 349 14.98 15.69 4.04
CA ILE A 349 14.74 14.98 5.30
C ILE A 349 15.99 15.11 6.18
N LEU A 350 15.78 15.34 7.48
CA LEU A 350 16.78 15.02 8.50
C LEU A 350 16.39 13.65 9.06
N ASP A 351 17.04 12.59 8.59
CA ASP A 351 16.70 11.22 8.99
C ASP A 351 17.24 10.87 10.39
N GLU A 352 17.24 9.60 10.79
CA GLU A 352 17.69 9.18 12.10
C GLU A 352 19.09 9.73 12.45
N GLY A 353 19.14 10.55 13.51
CA GLY A 353 20.39 11.04 14.09
C GLY A 353 20.40 12.51 14.51
N TRP A 354 19.47 13.34 14.05
CA TRP A 354 19.38 14.75 14.44
C TRP A 354 18.97 14.96 15.92
N ALA A 355 18.23 14.00 16.49
CA ALA A 355 17.86 13.97 17.90
C ALA A 355 18.86 13.12 18.71
N VAL A 356 19.09 13.47 19.98
CA VAL A 356 20.05 12.78 20.85
C VAL A 356 19.65 11.32 21.04
N ASN A 357 20.53 10.42 20.58
CA ASN A 357 20.28 8.98 20.62
C ASN A 357 19.98 8.47 22.04
N LEU A 358 19.16 7.42 22.13
CA LEU A 358 18.72 6.72 23.34
C LEU A 358 17.81 7.52 24.28
N GLN A 359 17.63 8.83 24.09
CA GLN A 359 16.75 9.64 24.93
C GLN A 359 15.26 9.50 24.56
N ALA A 360 14.99 9.16 23.29
CA ALA A 360 13.64 9.15 22.72
C ALA A 360 12.87 10.44 23.07
N ASP A 361 13.54 11.58 22.84
CA ASP A 361 13.06 12.91 23.12
C ASP A 361 13.37 13.81 21.92
N LEU A 362 12.33 14.15 21.16
CA LEU A 362 12.45 14.96 19.96
C LEU A 362 12.77 16.43 20.25
N MET A 363 12.79 16.88 21.51
CA MET A 363 13.21 18.23 21.88
C MET A 363 14.72 18.32 22.16
N GLN A 364 15.42 17.18 22.23
CA GLN A 364 16.87 17.13 22.40
C GLN A 364 17.54 16.97 21.05
N VAL A 365 17.93 18.09 20.45
CA VAL A 365 18.72 18.15 19.20
C VAL A 365 20.21 17.93 19.52
N VAL A 366 20.93 17.18 18.67
CA VAL A 366 22.39 17.01 18.81
C VAL A 366 23.12 18.35 18.64
N LYS A 367 24.27 18.50 19.29
CA LYS A 367 25.00 19.79 19.33
C LYS A 367 25.51 20.25 17.96
N GLU A 368 25.67 19.34 17.01
CA GLU A 368 26.11 19.60 15.64
C GLU A 368 25.00 20.16 14.74
N ILE A 369 23.75 20.15 15.21
CA ILE A 369 22.57 20.63 14.49
C ILE A 369 21.99 21.86 15.18
N ASP A 370 21.83 22.93 14.42
CA ASP A 370 20.93 24.04 14.75
C ASP A 370 19.69 23.91 13.87
N MET A 371 18.63 23.35 14.45
CA MET A 371 17.40 23.09 13.73
C MET A 371 16.75 24.38 13.20
N LYS A 372 16.80 25.46 13.98
CA LYS A 372 16.17 26.72 13.57
C LYS A 372 16.92 27.33 12.39
N GLU A 373 18.26 27.31 12.44
CA GLU A 373 19.10 27.77 11.33
C GLU A 373 18.80 26.98 10.05
N LEU A 374 18.71 25.64 10.13
CA LEU A 374 18.43 24.81 8.95
C LEU A 374 17.04 25.04 8.36
N VAL A 375 16.01 25.17 9.21
CA VAL A 375 14.65 25.46 8.76
C VAL A 375 14.56 26.83 8.09
N ASP A 376 15.22 27.85 8.65
CA ASP A 376 15.26 29.20 8.06
C ASP A 376 16.03 29.20 6.73
N TYR A 377 17.20 28.56 6.70
CA TYR A 377 18.02 28.46 5.48
C TYR A 377 17.26 27.73 4.35
N ALA A 378 16.58 26.63 4.67
CA ALA A 378 15.75 25.91 3.72
C ALA A 378 14.59 26.79 3.21
N ALA A 379 13.94 27.54 4.10
CA ALA A 379 12.85 28.45 3.72
C ALA A 379 13.31 29.56 2.77
N GLU A 380 14.49 30.17 3.00
CA GLU A 380 15.10 31.15 2.08
C GLU A 380 15.36 30.58 0.68
N LYS A 381 15.52 29.25 0.59
CA LYS A 381 15.79 28.50 -0.62
C LYS A 381 14.56 27.82 -1.23
N ASN A 382 13.36 28.06 -0.66
CA ASN A 382 12.11 27.39 -1.02
C ASN A 382 12.15 25.85 -0.89
N VAL A 383 12.89 25.34 0.08
CA VAL A 383 12.97 23.92 0.42
C VAL A 383 12.27 23.68 1.76
N GLY A 384 11.46 22.64 1.83
CA GLY A 384 10.82 22.19 3.07
C GLY A 384 11.70 21.22 3.85
N ILE A 385 11.70 21.34 5.18
CA ILE A 385 12.31 20.35 6.06
C ILE A 385 11.26 19.34 6.54
N ILE A 386 11.57 18.05 6.43
CA ILE A 386 10.84 16.96 7.05
C ILE A 386 11.75 16.32 8.10
N LEU A 387 11.22 16.05 9.30
CA LEU A 387 12.01 15.46 10.38
C LEU A 387 11.65 13.98 10.54
N TRP A 388 12.66 13.13 10.61
CA TRP A 388 12.45 11.74 11.01
C TRP A 388 12.24 11.63 12.53
N ALA A 389 11.39 10.70 12.96
CA ALA A 389 11.16 10.40 14.35
C ALA A 389 10.79 8.93 14.58
N GLY A 390 11.47 8.27 15.51
CA GLY A 390 11.02 6.96 15.97
C GLY A 390 9.70 7.03 16.75
N TYR A 391 8.88 5.98 16.60
CA TYR A 391 7.51 5.85 17.13
C TYR A 391 7.35 6.36 18.56
N TYR A 392 8.17 5.85 19.49
CA TYR A 392 8.01 6.14 20.91
C TYR A 392 8.25 7.63 21.21
N ALA A 393 9.29 8.22 20.59
CA ALA A 393 9.65 9.63 20.78
C ALA A 393 8.58 10.56 20.20
N PHE A 394 7.94 10.18 19.10
CA PHE A 394 6.83 10.92 18.52
C PHE A 394 5.56 10.78 19.35
N ASN A 395 5.14 9.55 19.68
CA ASN A 395 3.85 9.29 20.33
C ASN A 395 3.75 9.84 21.76
N ARG A 396 4.86 9.84 22.53
CA ARG A 396 4.85 10.25 23.95
C ARG A 396 4.39 11.70 24.18
N ASP A 397 4.74 12.60 23.26
CA ASP A 397 4.52 14.06 23.38
C ASP A 397 4.01 14.66 22.04
N MET A 398 3.30 13.84 21.25
CA MET A 398 2.92 14.08 19.84
C MET A 398 2.35 15.48 19.55
N GLU A 399 1.39 15.93 20.36
CA GLU A 399 0.75 17.24 20.16
C GLU A 399 1.75 18.40 20.30
N GLU A 400 2.65 18.30 21.30
CA GLU A 400 3.65 19.30 21.57
C GLU A 400 4.73 19.32 20.48
N VAL A 401 5.19 18.15 20.06
CA VAL A 401 6.16 17.96 18.98
C VAL A 401 5.62 18.57 17.68
N CYS A 402 4.41 18.20 17.27
CA CYS A 402 3.80 18.73 16.06
C CYS A 402 3.65 20.25 16.12
N ARG A 403 3.17 20.79 17.25
CA ARG A 403 3.02 22.24 17.44
C ARG A 403 4.36 22.97 17.37
N HIS A 404 5.35 22.50 18.11
CA HIS A 404 6.66 23.14 18.22
C HIS A 404 7.34 23.23 16.85
N TYR A 405 7.43 22.11 16.13
CA TYR A 405 8.14 22.05 14.86
C TYR A 405 7.36 22.72 13.72
N SER A 406 6.02 22.62 13.70
CA SER A 406 5.19 23.40 12.77
C SER A 406 5.40 24.91 12.95
N GLN A 407 5.41 25.41 14.20
CA GLN A 407 5.70 26.83 14.51
C GLN A 407 7.11 27.25 14.09
N MET A 408 8.08 26.33 14.13
CA MET A 408 9.43 26.58 13.67
C MET A 408 9.51 26.71 12.14
N GLY A 409 8.62 26.04 11.41
CA GLY A 409 8.55 26.07 9.95
C GLY A 409 8.71 24.71 9.26
N VAL A 410 8.91 23.63 10.02
CA VAL A 410 8.97 22.24 9.53
C VAL A 410 7.70 21.89 8.78
N LYS A 411 7.83 21.10 7.71
CA LYS A 411 6.74 20.76 6.77
C LYS A 411 6.12 19.40 7.02
N GLY A 412 6.79 18.50 7.73
CA GLY A 412 6.26 17.18 8.01
C GLY A 412 7.15 16.32 8.88
N PHE A 413 6.68 15.09 9.11
CA PHE A 413 7.44 14.05 9.78
C PHE A 413 7.49 12.78 8.95
N LYS A 414 8.62 12.06 9.05
CA LYS A 414 8.74 10.63 8.72
C LYS A 414 8.76 9.87 10.04
N VAL A 415 7.70 9.12 10.36
CA VAL A 415 7.58 8.41 11.66
C VAL A 415 7.80 6.92 11.46
N ASP A 416 8.66 6.33 12.29
CA ASP A 416 9.28 5.03 12.00
C ASP A 416 9.26 4.05 13.19
N PHE A 417 9.56 2.78 12.94
CA PHE A 417 9.76 1.71 13.91
C PHE A 417 8.54 1.40 14.81
N MET A 418 7.32 1.52 14.24
CA MET A 418 6.10 1.04 14.88
C MET A 418 6.13 -0.49 15.08
N ASP A 419 6.52 -1.23 14.05
CA ASP A 419 6.71 -2.68 13.97
C ASP A 419 5.55 -3.52 14.55
N ARG A 420 4.33 -2.97 14.49
CA ARG A 420 3.12 -3.54 15.10
C ARG A 420 1.90 -3.16 14.27
N ASP A 421 0.90 -4.03 14.27
CA ASP A 421 -0.43 -3.76 13.73
C ASP A 421 -1.55 -4.20 14.69
N ASP A 422 -1.25 -4.37 15.98
CA ASP A 422 -2.30 -4.54 16.99
C ASP A 422 -3.14 -3.26 17.13
N GLN A 423 -4.34 -3.39 17.72
CA GLN A 423 -5.33 -2.31 17.77
C GLN A 423 -4.77 -0.96 18.22
N GLU A 424 -3.93 -0.96 19.26
CA GLU A 424 -3.32 0.26 19.82
C GLU A 424 -2.42 0.97 18.80
N MET A 425 -1.62 0.20 18.04
CA MET A 425 -0.74 0.78 17.02
C MET A 425 -1.53 1.31 15.83
N VAL A 426 -2.57 0.59 15.41
CA VAL A 426 -3.46 1.06 14.34
C VAL A 426 -4.20 2.34 14.75
N GLU A 427 -4.61 2.45 16.02
CA GLU A 427 -5.17 3.69 16.57
C GLU A 427 -4.15 4.84 16.57
N PHE A 428 -2.90 4.57 16.95
CA PHE A 428 -1.82 5.55 16.87
C PHE A 428 -1.64 6.12 15.47
N VAL A 429 -1.63 5.28 14.43
CA VAL A 429 -1.46 5.72 13.04
C VAL A 429 -2.49 6.77 12.63
N TYR A 430 -3.76 6.59 13.01
CA TYR A 430 -4.82 7.56 12.72
C TYR A 430 -4.69 8.82 13.59
N ARG A 431 -4.32 8.68 14.86
CA ARG A 431 -4.05 9.82 15.75
C ARG A 431 -2.87 10.67 15.27
N ALA A 432 -1.81 10.05 14.76
CA ALA A 432 -0.65 10.74 14.19
C ALA A 432 -1.02 11.49 12.91
N ALA A 433 -1.78 10.86 12.01
CA ALA A 433 -2.27 11.51 10.80
C ALA A 433 -3.13 12.74 11.12
N ASP A 434 -4.03 12.64 12.10
CA ASP A 434 -4.90 13.73 12.58
C ASP A 434 -4.11 14.87 13.24
N ALA A 435 -3.18 14.53 14.13
CA ALA A 435 -2.32 15.49 14.80
C ALA A 435 -1.46 16.26 13.78
N CYS A 436 -0.83 15.57 12.84
CA CYS A 436 -0.08 16.22 11.76
C CYS A 436 -0.98 17.12 10.90
N ALA A 437 -2.18 16.67 10.54
CA ALA A 437 -3.12 17.47 9.75
C ALA A 437 -3.52 18.76 10.48
N LYS A 438 -3.78 18.69 11.79
CA LYS A 438 -4.11 19.84 12.64
C LYS A 438 -3.03 20.93 12.63
N TYR A 439 -1.77 20.55 12.44
CA TYR A 439 -0.62 21.47 12.42
C TYR A 439 -0.05 21.70 11.01
N HIS A 440 -0.79 21.32 9.96
CA HIS A 440 -0.37 21.45 8.56
C HIS A 440 0.98 20.80 8.27
N LEU A 441 1.16 19.59 8.80
CA LEU A 441 2.33 18.75 8.59
C LEU A 441 1.98 17.55 7.71
N VAL A 442 2.78 17.33 6.66
CA VAL A 442 2.73 16.08 5.90
C VAL A 442 3.31 14.94 6.76
N LEU A 443 2.91 13.71 6.46
CA LEU A 443 3.32 12.54 7.20
C LEU A 443 3.74 11.44 6.23
N ASP A 444 4.87 10.84 6.53
CA ASP A 444 5.38 9.61 5.93
C ASP A 444 5.57 8.58 7.05
N LEU A 445 5.24 7.31 6.78
CA LEU A 445 5.19 6.28 7.81
C LEU A 445 6.03 5.05 7.42
N HIS A 446 7.05 4.77 8.22
CA HIS A 446 8.02 3.67 8.06
C HIS A 446 7.89 2.65 9.19
N GLY A 447 8.43 1.44 9.01
CA GLY A 447 8.29 0.35 9.98
C GLY A 447 6.84 0.01 10.28
N MET A 448 5.96 0.07 9.27
CA MET A 448 4.54 -0.28 9.39
C MET A 448 4.00 -1.06 8.20
N TYR A 449 2.83 -1.64 8.43
CA TYR A 449 2.03 -2.36 7.44
C TYR A 449 1.52 -1.45 6.29
N LYS A 450 0.85 -2.07 5.32
CA LYS A 450 0.22 -1.41 4.16
C LYS A 450 -0.69 -0.19 4.51
N PRO A 451 -0.88 0.80 3.62
CA PRO A 451 -1.69 1.98 3.89
C PRO A 451 -3.16 1.70 4.25
N ALA A 452 -3.75 0.65 3.66
CA ALA A 452 -5.14 0.24 3.91
C ALA A 452 -6.18 1.37 3.80
N GLY A 453 -5.94 2.33 2.89
CA GLY A 453 -6.85 3.44 2.62
C GLY A 453 -6.64 4.70 3.47
N LEU A 454 -5.67 4.70 4.40
CA LEU A 454 -5.37 5.85 5.27
C LEU A 454 -5.15 7.14 4.48
N ASN A 455 -4.46 7.08 3.34
CA ASN A 455 -4.16 8.23 2.48
C ASN A 455 -5.39 8.87 1.83
N ARG A 456 -6.57 8.22 1.85
CA ARG A 456 -7.84 8.87 1.50
C ARG A 456 -8.44 9.59 2.70
N THR A 457 -8.46 8.93 3.85
CA THR A 457 -9.01 9.47 5.09
C THR A 457 -8.21 10.69 5.56
N TYR A 458 -6.89 10.62 5.45
CA TYR A 458 -5.92 11.65 5.79
C TYR A 458 -4.94 11.87 4.61
N PRO A 459 -5.29 12.76 3.67
CA PRO A 459 -4.48 13.00 2.47
C PRO A 459 -3.13 13.67 2.75
N ASN A 460 -2.87 14.10 3.99
CA ASN A 460 -1.55 14.55 4.42
C ASN A 460 -0.59 13.41 4.71
N VAL A 461 -1.07 12.16 4.84
CA VAL A 461 -0.23 10.96 4.82
C VAL A 461 0.14 10.69 3.36
N LEU A 462 1.27 11.23 2.94
CA LEU A 462 1.70 11.21 1.54
C LEU A 462 2.33 9.89 1.15
N ASN A 463 2.98 9.19 2.07
CA ASN A 463 3.61 7.91 1.77
C ASN A 463 3.66 6.97 2.97
N VAL A 464 3.90 5.68 2.67
CA VAL A 464 4.05 4.59 3.64
C VAL A 464 5.05 3.58 3.07
N GLU A 465 5.96 3.10 3.90
CA GLU A 465 6.92 2.04 3.57
C GLU A 465 6.21 0.68 3.44
N GLY A 466 6.24 -0.20 4.45
CA GLY A 466 5.65 -1.54 4.40
C GLY A 466 5.99 -2.29 3.12
N VAL A 467 7.22 -2.11 2.64
CA VAL A 467 7.71 -2.50 1.32
C VAL A 467 9.20 -2.83 1.50
N PHE A 468 9.68 -3.86 0.83
CA PHE A 468 11.09 -4.23 0.85
C PHE A 468 11.89 -3.30 -0.07
N GLY A 469 12.11 -2.07 0.41
CA GLY A 469 12.60 -0.92 -0.36
C GLY A 469 14.06 -1.03 -0.81
N LEU A 470 14.56 0.02 -1.49
CA LEU A 470 15.93 0.05 -1.99
C LEU A 470 16.97 0.20 -0.88
N GLU A 471 16.58 0.62 0.33
CA GLU A 471 17.42 0.57 1.53
C GLU A 471 18.00 -0.82 1.81
N GLN A 472 17.28 -1.87 1.43
CA GLN A 472 17.76 -3.25 1.54
C GLN A 472 19.07 -3.47 0.80
N MET A 473 19.42 -2.65 -0.21
CA MET A 473 20.68 -2.74 -0.95
C MET A 473 21.92 -2.28 -0.17
N LYS A 474 21.74 -1.70 1.03
CA LYS A 474 22.83 -1.34 1.94
C LYS A 474 23.44 -2.58 2.61
N TRP A 475 22.61 -3.59 2.94
CA TRP A 475 23.03 -4.75 3.74
C TRP A 475 22.62 -6.12 3.17
N SER A 476 21.67 -6.19 2.24
CA SER A 476 21.15 -7.48 1.78
C SER A 476 22.17 -8.28 0.98
N PRO A 477 22.28 -9.60 1.22
CA PRO A 477 23.17 -10.44 0.43
C PRO A 477 22.73 -10.48 -1.04
N ALA A 478 23.65 -10.80 -1.95
CA ALA A 478 23.37 -10.88 -3.39
C ALA A 478 22.33 -11.95 -3.78
N SER A 479 21.91 -12.81 -2.85
CA SER A 479 20.80 -13.75 -3.05
C SER A 479 19.42 -13.09 -3.01
N VAL A 480 19.30 -11.87 -2.48
CA VAL A 480 18.07 -11.09 -2.55
C VAL A 480 17.89 -10.56 -3.97
N ASP A 481 16.76 -10.87 -4.59
CA ASP A 481 16.46 -10.47 -5.97
C ASP A 481 15.53 -9.24 -6.00
N GLN A 482 16.15 -8.06 -5.94
CA GLN A 482 15.41 -6.79 -5.95
C GLN A 482 14.75 -6.55 -7.32
N VAL A 483 15.39 -6.98 -8.40
CA VAL A 483 14.86 -6.87 -9.77
C VAL A 483 13.54 -7.63 -9.92
N LYS A 484 13.42 -8.84 -9.36
CA LYS A 484 12.16 -9.61 -9.32
C LYS A 484 11.12 -8.95 -8.43
N TYR A 485 11.53 -8.39 -7.30
CA TYR A 485 10.65 -7.70 -6.37
C TYR A 485 9.96 -6.50 -7.05
N ASP A 486 10.72 -5.69 -7.78
CA ASP A 486 10.24 -4.48 -8.47
C ASP A 486 9.12 -4.74 -9.49
N VAL A 487 9.13 -5.90 -10.15
CA VAL A 487 8.08 -6.31 -11.10
C VAL A 487 7.00 -7.17 -10.45
N THR A 488 7.03 -7.33 -9.13
CA THR A 488 6.01 -8.03 -8.34
C THR A 488 5.18 -7.05 -7.51
N ILE A 489 5.80 -6.08 -6.83
CA ILE A 489 5.10 -5.12 -5.97
C ILE A 489 3.99 -4.30 -6.65
N PRO A 490 4.07 -3.92 -7.95
CA PRO A 490 3.00 -3.15 -8.59
C PRO A 490 1.67 -3.91 -8.63
N PHE A 491 1.74 -5.25 -8.58
CA PHE A 491 0.58 -6.15 -8.64
C PHE A 491 0.13 -6.61 -7.26
N ILE A 492 0.85 -6.29 -6.17
CA ILE A 492 0.54 -6.80 -4.83
C ILE A 492 0.56 -5.66 -3.81
N ARG A 493 1.73 -5.24 -3.29
CA ARG A 493 1.83 -4.21 -2.25
C ARG A 493 1.33 -2.84 -2.71
N GLN A 494 1.56 -2.44 -3.97
CA GLN A 494 1.08 -1.15 -4.50
C GLN A 494 -0.45 -1.06 -4.60
N VAL A 495 -1.13 -2.20 -4.73
CA VAL A 495 -2.60 -2.25 -4.77
C VAL A 495 -3.22 -1.75 -3.45
N ALA A 496 -2.47 -1.81 -2.34
CA ALA A 496 -2.90 -1.28 -1.05
C ALA A 496 -2.70 0.23 -0.86
N GLY A 497 -2.06 0.93 -1.81
CA GLY A 497 -1.79 2.37 -1.77
C GLY A 497 -0.32 2.71 -2.04
N PRO A 498 0.10 3.94 -1.71
CA PRO A 498 1.44 4.44 -2.04
C PRO A 498 2.56 3.62 -1.40
N LEU A 499 3.76 3.76 -1.98
CA LEU A 499 4.99 3.07 -1.61
C LEU A 499 6.12 4.07 -1.39
N ASP A 500 6.72 4.08 -0.20
CA ASP A 500 8.03 4.68 -0.04
C ASP A 500 9.12 3.64 -0.28
N TYR A 501 9.37 3.35 -1.55
CA TYR A 501 10.38 2.37 -1.98
C TYR A 501 11.80 2.95 -1.95
N THR A 502 11.91 4.28 -1.96
CA THR A 502 13.16 5.04 -1.96
C THR A 502 14.12 4.76 -3.13
N GLN A 503 13.62 4.83 -4.37
CA GLN A 503 14.45 4.64 -5.58
C GLN A 503 15.42 5.80 -5.87
N GLY A 504 16.20 5.64 -6.94
CA GLY A 504 16.96 6.73 -7.57
C GLY A 504 18.47 6.53 -7.56
N ALA A 505 18.96 5.30 -7.40
CA ALA A 505 20.39 5.02 -7.37
C ALA A 505 21.08 5.32 -8.71
N MET A 506 22.19 6.04 -8.68
CA MET A 506 23.04 6.30 -9.86
C MET A 506 24.13 5.22 -10.03
N ARG A 507 24.41 4.42 -9.00
CA ARG A 507 25.21 3.20 -9.13
C ARG A 507 24.29 2.01 -9.37
N ASN A 508 24.45 1.37 -10.53
CA ASN A 508 23.57 0.31 -11.01
C ASN A 508 24.41 -0.92 -11.38
N ALA A 509 24.14 -2.03 -10.71
CA ALA A 509 24.82 -3.30 -10.89
C ALA A 509 24.02 -4.22 -11.83
N ALA A 510 24.58 -4.49 -13.00
CA ALA A 510 24.10 -5.58 -13.87
C ALA A 510 24.18 -6.93 -13.13
N HIS A 511 23.48 -7.94 -13.66
CA HIS A 511 23.37 -9.25 -13.02
C HIS A 511 24.74 -9.81 -12.60
N GLY A 512 24.88 -10.18 -11.33
CA GLY A 512 26.12 -10.72 -10.75
C GLY A 512 27.14 -9.69 -10.25
N ASN A 513 26.92 -8.40 -10.46
CA ASN A 513 27.84 -7.34 -10.01
C ASN A 513 27.43 -6.66 -8.69
N TYR A 514 26.21 -6.92 -8.22
CA TYR A 514 25.72 -6.34 -6.97
C TYR A 514 26.44 -6.94 -5.77
N TYR A 515 26.80 -6.08 -4.82
CA TYR A 515 27.19 -6.46 -3.47
C TYR A 515 26.65 -5.40 -2.49
N PRO A 516 26.27 -5.79 -1.26
CA PRO A 516 25.81 -4.84 -0.26
C PRO A 516 26.96 -3.93 0.17
N CYS A 517 26.69 -2.63 0.20
CA CYS A 517 27.62 -1.65 0.69
C CYS A 517 26.83 -0.54 1.39
N ASP A 518 27.07 -0.37 2.68
CA ASP A 518 26.21 0.46 3.53
C ASP A 518 26.35 1.95 3.20
N SER A 519 27.58 2.46 3.12
CA SER A 519 27.88 3.88 2.86
C SER A 519 27.94 4.25 1.38
N GLU A 520 28.05 3.23 0.53
CA GLU A 520 28.00 3.37 -0.92
C GLU A 520 27.12 2.26 -1.51
N PRO A 521 25.78 2.28 -1.33
CA PRO A 521 24.88 1.26 -1.87
C PRO A 521 24.63 1.39 -3.37
N MET A 522 24.23 0.31 -4.04
CA MET A 522 23.91 0.32 -5.48
C MET A 522 22.61 -0.45 -5.74
N SER A 523 21.84 -0.05 -6.76
CA SER A 523 20.69 -0.86 -7.17
C SER A 523 21.14 -2.08 -7.96
N GLN A 524 20.36 -3.16 -7.89
CA GLN A 524 20.40 -4.21 -8.92
C GLN A 524 19.74 -3.74 -10.21
N GLY A 525 20.21 -4.23 -11.36
CA GLY A 525 19.68 -3.90 -12.68
C GLY A 525 20.34 -2.67 -13.31
N THR A 526 19.57 -1.90 -14.07
CA THR A 526 20.09 -0.81 -14.91
C THR A 526 19.72 0.61 -14.44
N ARG A 527 20.36 1.63 -15.02
CA ARG A 527 19.98 3.03 -14.83
C ARG A 527 18.54 3.28 -15.23
N CYS A 528 18.11 2.77 -16.39
CA CYS A 528 16.76 3.02 -16.87
C CYS A 528 15.68 2.31 -16.04
N ARG A 529 16.00 1.23 -15.32
CA ARG A 529 15.13 0.70 -14.25
C ARG A 529 14.88 1.77 -13.19
N GLN A 530 15.92 2.41 -12.66
CA GLN A 530 15.77 3.43 -11.62
C GLN A 530 15.02 4.68 -12.10
N LEU A 531 15.13 5.05 -13.38
CA LEU A 531 14.30 6.12 -13.93
C LEU A 531 12.83 5.68 -14.07
N ALA A 532 12.60 4.45 -14.54
CA ALA A 532 11.27 3.91 -14.75
C ALA A 532 10.48 3.71 -13.46
N THR A 533 11.12 3.45 -12.32
CA THR A 533 10.42 3.33 -11.03
C THR A 533 9.73 4.63 -10.60
N TYR A 534 10.18 5.82 -11.02
CA TYR A 534 9.44 7.08 -10.79
C TYR A 534 8.11 7.18 -11.55
N VAL A 535 7.92 6.35 -12.58
CA VAL A 535 6.65 6.26 -13.32
C VAL A 535 5.88 5.01 -12.90
N VAL A 536 6.54 3.88 -12.66
CA VAL A 536 5.84 2.63 -12.29
C VAL A 536 5.36 2.67 -10.84
N PHE A 537 6.19 3.17 -9.91
CA PHE A 537 5.83 3.25 -8.50
C PHE A 537 5.05 4.52 -8.17
N TYR A 538 4.09 4.37 -7.27
CA TYR A 538 3.23 5.45 -6.81
C TYR A 538 3.67 5.95 -5.44
N SER A 539 4.27 7.14 -5.45
CA SER A 539 4.93 7.74 -4.30
C SER A 539 4.71 9.26 -4.33
N PRO A 540 3.63 9.78 -3.71
CA PRO A 540 3.37 11.23 -3.67
C PRO A 540 4.47 12.06 -3.01
N LEU A 541 5.13 11.49 -1.99
CA LEU A 541 6.41 11.95 -1.46
C LEU A 541 7.48 10.96 -1.90
N ASN A 542 8.41 11.37 -2.76
CA ASN A 542 9.30 10.45 -3.46
C ASN A 542 10.78 10.78 -3.23
N MET A 543 11.59 9.78 -2.89
CA MET A 543 12.99 10.03 -2.57
C MET A 543 13.86 10.14 -3.83
N LEU A 544 14.90 10.95 -3.73
CA LEU A 544 16.15 10.82 -4.48
C LEU A 544 17.16 10.19 -3.50
N CYS A 545 17.35 8.88 -3.59
CA CYS A 545 18.11 8.15 -2.57
C CYS A 545 19.63 8.40 -2.59
N ASP A 546 20.22 8.79 -3.73
CA ASP A 546 21.67 8.85 -3.90
C ASP A 546 22.27 10.21 -3.47
N THR A 547 23.59 10.33 -3.41
CA THR A 547 24.24 11.58 -3.02
C THR A 547 24.01 12.70 -4.05
N PRO A 548 23.93 13.97 -3.63
CA PRO A 548 23.96 15.11 -4.54
C PRO A 548 25.10 15.06 -5.57
N GLY A 549 26.30 14.63 -5.15
CA GLY A 549 27.47 14.51 -6.02
C GLY A 549 27.29 13.46 -7.13
N ASN A 550 26.68 12.31 -6.81
CA ASN A 550 26.34 11.30 -7.82
C ASN A 550 25.31 11.81 -8.82
N TYR A 551 24.29 12.52 -8.37
CA TYR A 551 23.31 13.13 -9.27
C TYR A 551 23.91 14.22 -10.17
N GLN A 552 24.77 15.08 -9.64
CA GLN A 552 25.44 16.13 -10.41
C GLN A 552 26.34 15.56 -11.53
N ARG A 553 26.95 14.38 -11.31
CA ARG A 553 27.69 13.65 -12.35
C ARG A 553 26.79 13.06 -13.44
N GLU A 554 25.48 13.00 -13.21
CA GLU A 554 24.49 12.31 -14.04
C GLU A 554 23.37 13.25 -14.47
N ALA A 555 23.75 14.42 -15.03
CA ALA A 555 22.86 15.55 -15.30
C ALA A 555 21.57 15.20 -16.07
N GLU A 556 21.62 14.28 -17.04
CA GLU A 556 20.42 13.88 -17.78
C GLU A 556 19.44 13.08 -16.93
N SER A 557 19.94 12.18 -16.08
CA SER A 557 19.13 11.39 -15.14
C SER A 557 18.56 12.30 -14.06
N LEU A 558 19.37 13.20 -13.50
CA LEU A 558 18.93 14.19 -12.51
C LEU A 558 17.83 15.09 -13.07
N ALA A 559 18.00 15.64 -14.28
CA ALA A 559 16.99 16.51 -14.88
C ALA A 559 15.64 15.79 -15.06
N PHE A 560 15.65 14.52 -15.43
CA PHE A 560 14.43 13.72 -15.49
C PHE A 560 13.81 13.54 -14.10
N ILE A 561 14.58 13.04 -13.13
CA ILE A 561 14.08 12.74 -11.78
C ILE A 561 13.55 14.00 -11.09
N ALA A 562 14.20 15.15 -11.27
CA ALA A 562 13.75 16.41 -10.69
C ALA A 562 12.38 16.84 -11.26
N THR A 563 12.15 16.62 -12.55
CA THR A 563 10.98 17.15 -13.28
C THR A 563 9.79 16.20 -13.38
N VAL A 564 9.99 14.88 -13.21
CA VAL A 564 8.89 13.91 -13.24
C VAL A 564 7.88 14.20 -12.11
N PRO A 565 6.57 14.23 -12.38
CA PRO A 565 5.55 14.42 -11.34
C PRO A 565 5.52 13.28 -10.33
N THR A 566 5.03 13.55 -9.12
CA THR A 566 4.70 12.50 -8.12
C THR A 566 3.20 12.23 -8.00
N VAL A 567 2.38 13.10 -8.60
CA VAL A 567 0.91 13.05 -8.61
C VAL A 567 0.41 13.23 -10.04
N TRP A 568 -0.65 12.52 -10.38
CA TRP A 568 -1.06 12.31 -11.77
C TRP A 568 -2.55 12.56 -11.96
N ASN A 569 -2.91 13.07 -13.14
CA ASN A 569 -4.30 13.23 -13.53
C ASN A 569 -4.91 11.89 -13.96
N GLU A 570 -4.10 11.01 -14.55
CA GLU A 570 -4.53 9.76 -15.15
C GLU A 570 -3.40 8.73 -15.13
N SER A 571 -3.77 7.46 -14.98
CA SER A 571 -2.87 6.32 -14.97
C SER A 571 -3.49 5.12 -15.65
N ILE A 572 -2.70 4.45 -16.48
CA ILE A 572 -3.09 3.27 -17.25
C ILE A 572 -1.92 2.28 -17.24
N THR A 573 -2.17 1.05 -16.78
CA THR A 573 -1.23 -0.06 -16.98
C THR A 573 -1.47 -0.62 -18.37
N LEU A 574 -0.55 -0.33 -19.29
CA LEU A 574 -0.68 -0.71 -20.70
C LEU A 574 -0.59 -2.24 -20.87
N ASP A 575 0.41 -2.82 -20.22
CA ASP A 575 0.68 -4.24 -20.23
C ASP A 575 1.50 -4.66 -19.01
N GLY A 576 1.49 -5.95 -18.68
CA GLY A 576 2.29 -6.47 -17.59
C GLY A 576 1.93 -7.90 -17.21
N LYS A 577 2.90 -8.55 -16.58
CA LYS A 577 2.79 -9.89 -16.02
C LYS A 577 3.56 -9.97 -14.72
N GLN A 578 2.88 -10.38 -13.66
CA GLN A 578 3.40 -10.35 -12.30
C GLN A 578 4.72 -11.13 -12.19
N GLY A 579 5.73 -10.47 -11.66
CA GLY A 579 7.07 -11.03 -11.51
C GLY A 579 7.89 -11.10 -12.81
N GLU A 580 7.38 -10.61 -13.94
CA GLU A 580 8.08 -10.63 -15.22
C GLU A 580 8.33 -9.23 -15.76
N TYR A 581 7.29 -8.42 -15.96
CA TYR A 581 7.41 -7.06 -16.46
C TYR A 581 6.15 -6.23 -16.21
N ILE A 582 6.27 -4.91 -16.34
CA ILE A 582 5.13 -3.98 -16.32
C ILE A 582 5.45 -2.77 -17.19
N VAL A 583 4.43 -2.23 -17.86
CA VAL A 583 4.47 -0.95 -18.58
C VAL A 583 3.30 -0.09 -18.13
N THR A 584 3.61 1.07 -17.54
CA THR A 584 2.63 2.01 -17.00
C THR A 584 2.76 3.35 -17.70
N ALA A 585 1.64 3.92 -18.12
CA ALA A 585 1.53 5.27 -18.64
C ALA A 585 0.78 6.16 -17.62
N ARG A 586 1.33 7.34 -17.33
CA ARG A 586 0.71 8.33 -16.45
C ARG A 586 0.73 9.71 -17.10
N ARG A 587 -0.30 10.51 -16.83
CA ARG A 587 -0.44 11.87 -17.38
C ARG A 587 -0.42 12.91 -16.28
N HIS A 588 0.30 13.99 -16.51
CA HIS A 588 0.26 15.21 -15.71
C HIS A 588 0.13 16.42 -16.64
N GLY A 589 -0.96 17.18 -16.50
CA GLY A 589 -1.36 18.17 -17.51
C GLY A 589 -1.52 17.51 -18.87
N ASN A 590 -0.73 17.98 -19.84
CA ASN A 590 -0.68 17.48 -21.22
C ASN A 590 0.49 16.50 -21.46
N THR A 591 1.34 16.29 -20.46
CA THR A 591 2.54 15.45 -20.60
C THR A 591 2.25 14.04 -20.14
N TRP A 592 2.57 13.07 -21.01
CA TRP A 592 2.55 11.65 -20.71
C TRP A 592 3.94 11.14 -20.39
N TYR A 593 4.01 10.29 -19.36
CA TYR A 593 5.18 9.56 -18.93
C TYR A 593 4.87 8.08 -19.02
N ILE A 594 5.68 7.32 -19.75
CA ILE A 594 5.52 5.88 -19.89
C ILE A 594 6.78 5.21 -19.37
N GLY A 595 6.65 4.42 -18.31
CA GLY A 595 7.76 3.67 -17.71
C GLY A 595 7.55 2.17 -17.88
N GLY A 596 8.63 1.44 -18.15
CA GLY A 596 8.61 -0.02 -18.20
C GLY A 596 9.77 -0.64 -17.45
N LEU A 597 9.49 -1.80 -16.82
CA LEU A 597 10.45 -2.61 -16.08
C LEU A 597 10.37 -4.05 -16.55
N THR A 598 11.50 -4.76 -16.63
CA THR A 598 11.56 -6.22 -16.81
C THR A 598 12.34 -6.87 -15.67
N ASN A 599 12.14 -8.17 -15.46
CA ASN A 599 12.92 -9.04 -14.58
C ASN A 599 14.34 -9.30 -15.17
N TRP A 600 15.04 -10.34 -14.71
CA TRP A 600 16.36 -10.69 -15.25
C TRP A 600 16.34 -11.24 -16.69
N GLU A 601 15.18 -11.45 -17.29
CA GLU A 601 15.07 -11.82 -18.70
C GLU A 601 15.01 -10.55 -19.55
N ALA A 602 15.95 -10.45 -20.51
CA ALA A 602 15.90 -9.40 -21.53
C ALA A 602 14.60 -9.52 -22.33
N ARG A 603 14.02 -8.39 -22.72
CA ARG A 603 12.70 -8.36 -23.33
C ARG A 603 12.61 -7.30 -24.41
N ASP A 604 12.14 -7.71 -25.58
CA ASP A 604 11.66 -6.79 -26.60
C ASP A 604 10.16 -6.64 -26.45
N ILE A 605 9.70 -5.41 -26.28
CA ILE A 605 8.28 -5.08 -26.18
C ILE A 605 7.89 -4.10 -27.28
N THR A 606 6.60 -4.06 -27.60
CA THR A 606 6.01 -3.01 -28.42
C THR A 606 5.01 -2.26 -27.56
N VAL A 607 5.29 -1.00 -27.26
CA VAL A 607 4.42 -0.12 -26.48
C VAL A 607 3.33 0.40 -27.41
N ASP A 608 2.08 0.02 -27.14
CA ASP A 608 0.91 0.56 -27.84
C ASP A 608 0.62 1.98 -27.36
N LEU A 609 0.73 2.95 -28.26
CA LEU A 609 0.49 4.37 -28.05
C LEU A 609 -0.91 4.81 -28.51
N SER A 610 -1.76 3.89 -28.98
CA SER A 610 -3.09 4.20 -29.53
C SER A 610 -4.05 4.83 -28.52
N PHE A 611 -3.78 4.68 -27.22
CA PHE A 611 -4.54 5.34 -26.15
C PHE A 611 -4.34 6.86 -26.14
N LEU A 612 -3.21 7.35 -26.65
CA LEU A 612 -2.89 8.78 -26.72
C LEU A 612 -3.77 9.43 -27.79
N LYS A 613 -4.69 10.29 -27.35
CA LYS A 613 -5.58 11.08 -28.21
C LYS A 613 -5.07 12.51 -28.26
N GLY A 614 -4.96 13.08 -29.47
CA GLY A 614 -4.47 14.45 -29.66
C GLY A 614 -3.22 14.51 -30.52
N LYS A 615 -2.70 15.72 -30.69
CA LYS A 615 -1.48 15.95 -31.46
C LYS A 615 -0.28 15.67 -30.57
N ARG A 616 0.58 14.75 -31.01
CA ARG A 616 1.81 14.40 -30.29
C ARG A 616 2.93 15.34 -30.69
N HIS A 617 3.82 15.62 -29.75
CA HIS A 617 5.05 16.37 -29.98
C HIS A 617 6.26 15.43 -29.90
N SER A 618 7.47 15.99 -30.01
CA SER A 618 8.69 15.22 -29.89
C SER A 618 8.78 14.55 -28.52
N ALA A 619 9.09 13.25 -28.52
CA ALA A 619 9.21 12.45 -27.32
C ALA A 619 10.67 12.29 -26.90
N THR A 620 10.93 12.28 -25.60
CA THR A 620 12.25 11.93 -25.04
C THR A 620 12.20 10.51 -24.51
N LEU A 621 13.09 9.64 -25.00
CA LEU A 621 13.22 8.25 -24.57
C LEU A 621 14.55 8.05 -23.84
N PHE A 622 14.48 7.59 -22.60
CA PHE A 622 15.59 6.96 -21.88
C PHE A 622 15.43 5.44 -21.99
N ARG A 623 16.42 4.75 -22.55
CA ARG A 623 16.41 3.29 -22.67
C ARG A 623 17.77 2.70 -22.32
N ASP A 624 17.75 1.41 -21.98
CA ASP A 624 18.97 0.65 -21.75
C ASP A 624 19.94 0.76 -22.94
N GLY A 625 21.22 0.97 -22.60
CA GLY A 625 22.31 0.94 -23.57
C GLY A 625 22.58 -0.47 -24.04
N THR A 626 23.26 -0.60 -25.19
CA THR A 626 23.55 -1.91 -25.80
C THR A 626 24.36 -2.83 -24.86
N ASN A 627 25.14 -2.26 -23.93
CA ASN A 627 25.95 -3.01 -22.97
C ASN A 627 25.37 -3.00 -21.55
N ALA A 628 24.12 -2.57 -21.35
CA ALA A 628 23.48 -2.49 -20.04
C ALA A 628 23.44 -3.83 -19.29
N HIS A 629 23.39 -4.95 -20.04
CA HIS A 629 23.48 -6.31 -19.51
C HIS A 629 24.82 -6.63 -18.81
N ARG A 630 25.87 -5.81 -19.00
CA ARG A 630 27.18 -5.94 -18.34
C ARG A 630 27.52 -4.73 -17.47
N ILE A 631 27.09 -3.54 -17.91
CA ILE A 631 27.37 -2.26 -17.27
C ILE A 631 26.01 -1.62 -16.99
N GLY A 632 25.44 -1.86 -15.79
CA GLY A 632 24.07 -1.44 -15.48
C GLY A 632 23.81 0.07 -15.69
N ARG A 633 24.84 0.91 -15.54
CA ARG A 633 24.75 2.35 -15.80
C ARG A 633 24.69 2.76 -17.29
N ASP A 634 24.87 1.83 -18.24
CA ASP A 634 24.84 2.15 -19.67
C ASP A 634 23.40 2.44 -20.13
N TYR A 635 23.13 3.66 -20.60
CA TYR A 635 21.83 4.08 -21.13
C TYR A 635 22.00 5.00 -22.34
N LYS A 636 20.91 5.20 -23.06
CA LYS A 636 20.79 6.23 -24.10
C LYS A 636 19.59 7.10 -23.86
N LYS A 637 19.77 8.41 -24.05
CA LYS A 637 18.71 9.40 -24.18
C LYS A 637 18.55 9.76 -25.66
N GLU A 638 17.34 9.63 -26.18
CA GLU A 638 17.02 9.87 -27.58
C GLU A 638 15.81 10.79 -27.69
N THR A 639 15.80 11.61 -28.74
CA THR A 639 14.65 12.43 -29.12
C THR A 639 13.99 11.77 -30.32
N LEU A 640 12.72 11.42 -30.19
CA LEU A 640 11.92 10.74 -31.20
C LEU A 640 10.83 11.65 -31.76
N ASN A 641 10.44 11.39 -33.01
CA ASN A 641 9.20 11.91 -33.59
C ASN A 641 8.19 10.75 -33.64
N LEU A 642 7.07 10.88 -32.93
CA LEU A 642 6.03 9.85 -32.80
C LEU A 642 4.65 10.36 -33.27
N ASP A 643 4.63 11.42 -34.08
CA ASP A 643 3.41 12.17 -34.46
C ASP A 643 2.29 11.26 -35.00
N ASN A 644 2.66 10.22 -35.77
CA ASN A 644 1.72 9.27 -36.37
C ASN A 644 1.99 7.80 -36.00
N GLU A 645 2.90 7.55 -35.05
CA GLU A 645 3.35 6.20 -34.70
C GLU A 645 2.54 5.65 -33.52
N ASN A 646 1.73 4.62 -33.75
CA ASN A 646 0.96 4.00 -32.66
C ASN A 646 1.72 2.90 -31.92
N ASN A 647 2.93 2.56 -32.34
CA ASN A 647 3.70 1.47 -31.77
C ASN A 647 5.15 1.92 -31.61
N LEU A 648 5.69 1.74 -30.41
CA LEU A 648 7.10 1.99 -30.13
C LEU A 648 7.78 0.68 -29.71
N PRO A 649 8.64 0.09 -30.55
CA PRO A 649 9.46 -1.03 -30.14
C PRO A 649 10.54 -0.56 -29.15
N VAL A 650 10.69 -1.26 -28.03
CA VAL A 650 11.70 -0.97 -27.01
C VAL A 650 12.35 -2.27 -26.55
N HIS A 651 13.69 -2.28 -26.52
CA HIS A 651 14.47 -3.34 -25.92
C HIS A 651 14.78 -2.99 -24.45
N LEU A 652 14.52 -3.94 -23.54
CA LEU A 652 14.88 -3.87 -22.14
C LEU A 652 15.96 -4.92 -21.86
N ALA A 653 17.07 -4.50 -21.26
CA ALA A 653 18.14 -5.40 -20.84
C ALA A 653 17.71 -6.26 -19.63
N PRO A 654 18.46 -7.32 -19.27
CA PRO A 654 18.28 -8.04 -18.00
C PRO A 654 18.29 -7.08 -16.80
N GLY A 655 17.23 -7.09 -15.98
CA GLY A 655 17.09 -6.13 -14.89
C GLY A 655 16.97 -4.69 -15.38
N GLY A 656 16.46 -4.52 -16.61
CA GLY A 656 16.38 -3.25 -17.31
C GLY A 656 15.02 -2.57 -17.28
N GLY A 657 14.92 -1.48 -18.04
CA GLY A 657 13.74 -0.64 -18.13
C GLY A 657 13.87 0.48 -19.16
N PHE A 658 12.84 1.31 -19.26
CA PHE A 658 12.85 2.52 -20.09
C PHE A 658 11.87 3.58 -19.56
N VAL A 659 12.06 4.83 -19.98
CA VAL A 659 11.10 5.91 -19.78
C VAL A 659 10.91 6.69 -21.07
N LEU A 660 9.65 6.88 -21.48
CA LEU A 660 9.25 7.80 -22.54
C LEU A 660 8.52 9.01 -21.93
N ILE A 661 8.82 10.21 -22.41
CA ILE A 661 8.15 11.45 -22.02
C ILE A 661 7.66 12.13 -23.29
N MET A 662 6.40 12.55 -23.33
CA MET A 662 5.82 13.16 -24.53
C MET A 662 4.64 14.07 -24.19
N ASP A 663 4.63 15.28 -24.76
CA ASP A 663 3.47 16.17 -24.70
C ASP A 663 2.42 15.80 -25.76
N VAL A 664 1.16 15.88 -25.36
CA VAL A 664 -0.02 15.61 -26.20
C VAL A 664 -1.04 16.74 -26.04
N GLU A 665 -1.29 17.49 -27.11
CA GLU A 665 -2.25 18.62 -27.20
C GLU A 665 -3.64 18.20 -27.68
#